data_AF-A0A6N9PSV4-F1
#
_entry.id   AF-A0A6N9PSV4-F1
#
_cell.length_a   1.000
_cell.length_b   1.000
_cell.length_c   1.000
_cell.angle_alpha   90.00
_cell.angle_beta   90.00
_cell.angle_gamma   90.00
#
_symmetry.space_group_name_H-M   'P 1'
#
loop_
_entity.id
_entity.type
_entity.pdbx_description
1 polymer ?
#
loop_
_entity_poly.entity_id
_entity_poly.type
_entity_poly.pdbx_seq_one_letter_code
_entity_poly.pdbx_strand_id
1 'polypeptide(L)'
;MAHFFRGLRPSACKRPLAALLCCLLLAGTPVSAAEAPEIPESGSASVLEDLLQQDLPPLAAEEGIQPGGEATDPVSPDSSPSPEPGNPDGGDPEEDPEGDPDIPEEPEVTTYTVTFQMGKFGMKEYTVEDGALPPETPQIPELPAAQVLGWFDKAGQMVEPAELPITENTTYTARWGRTAAEFLQTDTHEAYIKGYANGTFKPTKNVTRSEAAQLFYNLLRAPSGESVLGFPDVPASKWYAQAVNEMSAFGILQGYADGSFKGEYSITRAEFVKMAVSCDTLQDIACPFADVSSDSWAAPYIATAYSKGWISGYEDGTFRPNAAIVRGEAVVILNKMLGRQPDPGIKEKTTVKNFYDVFPSNWMYPHIVEASTTHEFTKTEEGAEAWGAYEEDLSKPTSGWIKDEDGKRYYLDGTTRKFLRGMQTIQGVKYLLDGSTGAAFTGFRSEGKWRRYYVNGLIQDDISSLGLVSGPYYIKVYKPSNYLIIYAKEKGGSTFNVPVKAMRVSCGYGTPTGYFRTPTRYRWLQMIGNTWAQWCTQISGNYLFHSVPNWTHSNMDLEVGEYNHLGNTRSAGCIRLNCRDAKWIYDNCKLGTEVTITSQETSGPLKKPAGLTIPSWHTWDPTDPTAVWKCKQKGCH
;
A
#
# COMPACT_ATOMS: atom_id res chain seq x y z
N MET A 1 -20.78 9.70 -72.40
CA MET A 1 -21.00 8.39 -71.73
C MET A 1 -22.38 8.43 -71.10
N ALA A 2 -23.21 7.41 -71.34
CA ALA A 2 -24.68 7.40 -71.28
C ALA A 2 -25.22 6.42 -70.20
N HIS A 3 -26.50 6.40 -69.73
CA HIS A 3 -27.63 7.36 -69.72
C HIS A 3 -28.71 6.94 -68.65
N PHE A 4 -29.73 7.82 -68.50
CA PHE A 4 -31.05 7.76 -67.82
C PHE A 4 -31.83 6.41 -67.99
N PHE A 5 -32.92 6.04 -67.27
CA PHE A 5 -34.10 6.71 -66.63
C PHE A 5 -34.42 6.13 -65.20
N ARG A 6 -35.25 6.67 -64.27
CA ARG A 6 -36.75 6.84 -64.15
C ARG A 6 -37.57 5.56 -64.48
N GLY A 7 -38.63 5.12 -63.78
CA GLY A 7 -39.48 5.54 -62.63
C GLY A 7 -40.57 4.46 -62.40
N LEU A 8 -41.27 4.33 -61.25
CA LEU A 8 -42.63 4.86 -60.97
C LEU A 8 -43.19 4.29 -59.64
N ARG A 9 -44.10 5.03 -58.98
CA ARG A 9 -45.10 4.58 -57.96
C ARG A 9 -46.47 4.39 -58.69
N PRO A 10 -47.60 3.87 -58.12
CA PRO A 10 -47.97 3.85 -56.69
C PRO A 10 -48.90 2.73 -56.14
N SER A 11 -49.25 2.89 -54.85
CA SER A 11 -50.60 2.73 -54.25
C SER A 11 -51.10 1.38 -53.69
N ALA A 12 -51.80 1.53 -52.55
CA ALA A 12 -52.87 0.68 -51.99
C ALA A 12 -52.52 -0.75 -51.50
N CYS A 13 -53.20 -1.34 -50.51
CA CYS A 13 -53.95 -0.84 -49.34
C CYS A 13 -54.24 -2.05 -48.40
N LYS A 14 -54.69 -1.80 -47.16
CA LYS A 14 -55.36 -2.73 -46.22
C LYS A 14 -54.52 -3.85 -45.54
N ARG A 15 -54.47 -3.76 -44.19
CA ARG A 15 -54.44 -4.91 -43.26
C ARG A 15 -55.80 -5.65 -43.34
N PRO A 16 -55.92 -6.91 -42.91
CA PRO A 16 -56.27 -7.19 -41.51
C PRO A 16 -55.65 -8.45 -40.88
N LEU A 17 -55.99 -8.70 -39.61
CA LEU A 17 -55.56 -9.82 -38.76
C LEU A 17 -56.36 -11.11 -39.02
N ALA A 18 -55.74 -12.26 -38.75
CA ALA A 18 -56.31 -13.45 -38.08
C ALA A 18 -55.12 -14.28 -37.52
N ALA A 19 -55.02 -14.78 -36.28
CA ALA A 19 -55.93 -15.26 -35.23
C ALA A 19 -56.14 -16.80 -35.21
N LEU A 20 -55.57 -17.41 -34.16
CA LEU A 20 -55.86 -18.72 -33.52
C LEU A 20 -56.01 -20.02 -34.35
N LEU A 21 -55.39 -21.10 -33.84
CA LEU A 21 -56.08 -22.39 -33.67
C LEU A 21 -55.59 -23.12 -32.41
N CYS A 22 -56.37 -24.08 -31.91
CA CYS A 22 -56.25 -24.67 -30.57
C CYS A 22 -56.48 -26.20 -30.59
N CYS A 23 -55.78 -26.92 -29.70
CA CYS A 23 -56.05 -28.26 -29.14
C CYS A 23 -56.51 -29.47 -29.99
N LEU A 24 -55.88 -30.63 -29.74
CA LEU A 24 -56.57 -31.89 -29.44
C LEU A 24 -55.64 -32.87 -28.67
N LEU A 25 -56.23 -33.92 -28.06
CA LEU A 25 -55.71 -34.70 -26.91
C LEU A 25 -55.58 -36.22 -27.18
N LEU A 26 -55.13 -36.95 -26.14
CA LEU A 26 -55.22 -38.41 -25.84
C LEU A 26 -53.92 -39.22 -26.06
N ALA A 27 -53.54 -40.21 -25.24
CA ALA A 27 -53.88 -40.58 -23.84
C ALA A 27 -52.86 -41.62 -23.32
N GLY A 28 -52.68 -41.78 -21.99
CA GLY A 28 -51.86 -42.84 -21.40
C GLY A 28 -51.89 -42.86 -19.87
N THR A 29 -52.07 -44.04 -19.25
CA THR A 29 -52.31 -44.27 -17.81
C THR A 29 -51.05 -44.72 -17.04
N PRO A 30 -51.03 -44.66 -15.68
CA PRO A 30 -49.79 -44.57 -14.89
C PRO A 30 -49.27 -45.91 -14.31
N VAL A 31 -47.97 -45.97 -14.00
CA VAL A 31 -47.34 -47.03 -13.20
C VAL A 31 -46.27 -46.47 -12.24
N SER A 32 -46.38 -46.89 -10.98
CA SER A 32 -45.42 -46.97 -9.85
C SER A 32 -44.40 -45.87 -9.56
N ALA A 33 -44.31 -45.53 -8.28
CA ALA A 33 -43.14 -44.90 -7.67
C ALA A 33 -41.94 -45.87 -7.60
N ALA A 34 -40.74 -45.29 -7.63
CA ALA A 34 -39.47 -45.86 -7.18
C ALA A 34 -38.59 -44.68 -6.70
N GLU A 35 -37.73 -44.88 -5.69
CA GLU A 35 -37.04 -43.79 -5.00
C GLU A 35 -36.11 -42.95 -5.89
N ALA A 36 -36.13 -41.63 -5.67
CA ALA A 36 -35.08 -40.71 -6.09
C ALA A 36 -34.06 -40.57 -4.94
N PRO A 37 -32.75 -40.55 -5.22
CA PRO A 37 -31.72 -40.48 -4.18
C PRO A 37 -31.70 -39.12 -3.48
N GLU A 38 -31.41 -39.12 -2.19
CA GLU A 38 -31.22 -37.92 -1.37
C GLU A 38 -30.05 -37.08 -1.91
N ILE A 39 -30.28 -35.77 -2.05
CA ILE A 39 -29.23 -34.79 -2.34
C ILE A 39 -28.80 -34.21 -0.98
N PRO A 40 -27.51 -34.28 -0.60
CA PRO A 40 -27.08 -33.84 0.73
C PRO A 40 -27.17 -32.31 0.88
N GLU A 41 -27.74 -31.87 2.00
CA GLU A 41 -27.67 -30.47 2.42
C GLU A 41 -26.24 -30.10 2.84
N SER A 42 -25.56 -29.25 2.07
CA SER A 42 -24.55 -28.29 2.56
C SER A 42 -24.01 -27.40 1.43
N GLY A 43 -23.67 -26.15 1.74
CA GLY A 43 -22.76 -25.35 0.90
C GLY A 43 -23.26 -24.02 0.31
N SER A 44 -24.50 -23.58 0.57
CA SER A 44 -25.00 -22.27 0.08
C SER A 44 -24.98 -21.13 1.11
N ALA A 45 -24.87 -21.43 2.41
CA ALA A 45 -24.91 -20.43 3.48
C ALA A 45 -23.63 -19.59 3.59
N SER A 46 -22.46 -20.20 3.41
CA SER A 46 -21.16 -19.59 3.73
C SER A 46 -20.80 -18.36 2.90
N VAL A 47 -21.36 -18.20 1.69
CA VAL A 47 -21.06 -17.05 0.82
C VAL A 47 -21.84 -15.79 1.24
N LEU A 48 -23.00 -15.95 1.91
CA LEU A 48 -23.78 -14.80 2.39
C LEU A 48 -23.30 -14.29 3.76
N GLU A 49 -22.85 -15.17 4.64
CA GLU A 49 -22.33 -14.77 5.96
C GLU A 49 -20.98 -14.02 5.84
N ASP A 50 -20.11 -14.45 4.92
CA ASP A 50 -18.84 -13.75 4.57
C ASP A 50 -19.06 -12.34 3.97
N LEU A 51 -20.24 -12.08 3.41
CA LEU A 51 -20.62 -10.74 2.90
C LEU A 51 -21.16 -9.82 4.00
N LEU A 52 -21.68 -10.38 5.10
CA LEU A 52 -22.31 -9.66 6.20
C LEU A 52 -21.34 -9.34 7.35
N GLN A 53 -20.27 -10.12 7.51
CA GLN A 53 -19.22 -9.88 8.51
C GLN A 53 -18.18 -8.85 8.03
N GLN A 54 -18.62 -7.61 7.85
CA GLN A 54 -17.76 -6.44 7.66
C GLN A 54 -17.70 -5.62 8.95
N ASP A 55 -16.94 -6.09 9.94
CA ASP A 55 -16.55 -5.24 11.05
C ASP A 55 -15.61 -4.15 10.53
N LEU A 56 -16.04 -2.90 10.71
CA LEU A 56 -15.27 -1.71 10.34
C LEU A 56 -14.07 -1.57 11.29
N PRO A 57 -12.86 -1.27 10.79
CA PRO A 57 -11.79 -0.81 11.67
C PRO A 57 -12.23 0.50 12.36
N PRO A 58 -11.88 0.73 13.64
CA PRO A 58 -12.26 1.95 14.33
C PRO A 58 -11.65 3.16 13.63
N LEU A 59 -12.48 4.16 13.37
CA LEU A 59 -12.03 5.48 12.93
C LEU A 59 -11.10 6.07 13.99
N ALA A 60 -9.90 6.49 13.57
CA ALA A 60 -9.08 7.36 14.39
C ALA A 60 -9.88 8.64 14.70
N ALA A 61 -9.97 8.99 15.98
CA ALA A 61 -10.62 10.22 16.38
C ALA A 61 -9.73 11.41 15.98
N GLU A 62 -10.22 12.26 15.08
CA GLU A 62 -9.65 13.60 14.90
C GLU A 62 -9.92 14.40 16.18
N GLU A 63 -8.88 14.99 16.76
CA GLU A 63 -9.03 15.88 17.92
C GLU A 63 -9.85 17.12 17.54
N GLY A 64 -10.86 17.42 18.35
CA GLY A 64 -11.83 18.47 18.03
C GLY A 64 -11.24 19.87 18.19
N ILE A 65 -11.08 20.57 17.07
CA ILE A 65 -10.86 22.03 17.06
C ILE A 65 -12.10 22.72 17.63
N GLN A 66 -11.96 23.44 18.75
CA GLN A 66 -13.00 24.35 19.25
C GLN A 66 -12.88 25.74 18.59
N PRO A 67 -14.01 26.40 18.24
CA PRO A 67 -14.01 27.77 17.75
C PRO A 67 -13.91 28.79 18.90
N GLY A 68 -13.21 29.90 18.67
CA GLY A 68 -12.96 30.93 19.69
C GLY A 68 -13.88 32.16 19.66
N GLY A 69 -13.55 33.11 20.54
CA GLY A 69 -13.98 34.50 20.62
C GLY A 69 -13.10 35.18 21.68
N GLU A 70 -12.23 36.12 21.30
CA GLU A 70 -12.43 37.59 21.41
C GLU A 70 -12.49 38.08 22.88
N ALA A 71 -11.76 39.11 23.32
CA ALA A 71 -10.77 40.04 22.71
C ALA A 71 -9.80 40.52 23.84
N THR A 72 -8.82 41.43 23.74
CA THR A 72 -8.50 42.58 22.85
C THR A 72 -6.98 42.86 22.85
N ASP A 73 -6.44 43.44 21.78
CA ASP A 73 -5.06 43.99 21.74
C ASP A 73 -4.85 45.16 22.75
N PRO A 74 -3.58 45.52 23.03
CA PRO A 74 -3.08 46.73 22.34
C PRO A 74 -1.65 46.66 21.77
N VAL A 75 -1.47 47.46 20.72
CA VAL A 75 -0.24 47.73 19.96
C VAL A 75 0.87 48.38 20.79
N SER A 76 2.14 47.99 20.57
CA SER A 76 3.32 48.90 20.54
C SER A 76 4.58 48.20 19.99
N PRO A 77 5.59 48.94 19.47
CA PRO A 77 6.33 48.50 18.29
C PRO A 77 7.84 48.24 18.46
N ASP A 78 8.39 47.68 17.38
CA ASP A 78 9.81 47.63 17.01
C ASP A 78 10.46 49.03 16.93
N SER A 79 11.71 49.18 17.43
CA SER A 79 12.77 50.10 16.96
C SER A 79 13.99 50.14 17.91
N SER A 80 15.13 49.61 17.44
CA SER A 80 16.51 50.15 17.62
C SER A 80 17.11 50.41 19.02
N PRO A 81 18.44 50.59 19.07
CA PRO A 81 18.97 51.88 19.50
C PRO A 81 19.83 52.57 18.43
N SER A 82 19.77 53.90 18.41
CA SER A 82 20.48 54.81 17.48
C SER A 82 21.80 55.36 18.06
N PRO A 83 22.64 56.02 17.22
CA PRO A 83 23.90 56.65 17.62
C PRO A 83 23.75 58.16 17.98
N GLU A 84 24.87 58.91 17.88
CA GLU A 84 25.03 60.39 17.93
C GLU A 84 25.34 61.04 19.32
N PRO A 85 25.68 62.35 19.42
CA PRO A 85 26.98 62.94 18.99
C PRO A 85 27.63 63.86 20.06
N GLY A 86 28.76 64.54 19.75
CA GLY A 86 29.40 65.56 20.62
C GLY A 86 28.51 66.80 20.89
N ASN A 87 28.76 67.71 21.83
CA ASN A 87 29.96 68.50 22.23
C ASN A 87 29.52 69.42 23.44
N PRO A 88 30.26 70.40 24.01
CA PRO A 88 31.70 70.68 24.18
C PRO A 88 32.15 70.96 25.67
N ASP A 89 33.42 71.35 25.81
CA ASP A 89 34.00 72.30 26.79
C ASP A 89 34.49 71.76 28.17
N GLY A 90 35.69 72.17 28.62
CA GLY A 90 36.16 71.82 29.98
C GLY A 90 37.65 71.69 30.36
N GLY A 91 38.64 72.17 29.60
CA GLY A 91 39.98 72.55 30.15
C GLY A 91 41.08 71.48 30.39
N ASP A 92 42.26 71.79 29.83
CA ASP A 92 43.63 71.25 30.10
C ASP A 92 44.13 71.47 31.55
N PRO A 93 45.31 70.93 31.96
CA PRO A 93 46.08 69.78 31.42
C PRO A 93 46.57 68.81 32.54
N GLU A 94 47.26 67.71 32.21
CA GLU A 94 48.64 67.39 32.67
C GLU A 94 49.10 65.97 32.27
N GLU A 95 50.28 65.94 31.63
CA GLU A 95 51.35 64.91 31.62
C GLU A 95 51.06 63.45 31.17
N ASP A 96 51.67 63.10 30.03
CA ASP A 96 52.24 61.76 29.78
C ASP A 96 53.12 61.32 30.96
N PRO A 97 53.05 60.04 31.34
CA PRO A 97 54.30 59.30 31.44
C PRO A 97 54.29 58.03 30.58
N GLU A 98 55.29 58.01 29.71
CA GLU A 98 55.92 56.89 29.01
C GLU A 98 55.59 55.47 29.52
N GLY A 99 55.03 54.66 28.62
CA GLY A 99 55.35 53.24 28.36
C GLY A 99 55.60 52.27 29.53
N ASP A 100 54.64 51.35 29.73
CA ASP A 100 54.91 50.04 30.34
C ASP A 100 55.22 49.02 29.22
N PRO A 101 56.35 48.29 29.25
CA PRO A 101 56.79 47.44 28.14
C PRO A 101 56.24 46.01 28.20
N ASP A 102 55.98 45.43 27.03
CA ASP A 102 55.82 43.98 26.75
C ASP A 102 55.24 43.12 27.90
N ILE A 103 53.91 43.00 27.93
CA ILE A 103 53.32 41.69 28.27
C ILE A 103 53.49 40.84 27.01
N PRO A 104 54.30 39.76 27.03
CA PRO A 104 54.38 38.87 25.88
C PRO A 104 53.01 38.19 25.71
N GLU A 105 52.40 38.28 24.53
CA GLU A 105 51.36 37.33 24.16
C GLU A 105 51.97 35.93 24.24
N GLU A 106 51.46 35.08 25.13
CA GLU A 106 51.86 33.67 25.18
C GLU A 106 51.57 33.07 23.80
N PRO A 107 52.53 32.33 23.19
CA PRO A 107 52.34 31.84 21.83
C PRO A 107 51.11 30.95 21.77
N GLU A 108 50.17 31.23 20.87
CA GLU A 108 48.99 30.39 20.66
C GLU A 108 49.46 28.97 20.27
N VAL A 109 49.36 28.03 21.22
CA VAL A 109 49.74 26.64 21.00
C VAL A 109 48.66 25.97 20.18
N THR A 110 48.91 25.82 18.88
CA THR A 110 48.05 25.05 17.98
C THR A 110 47.97 23.61 18.47
N THR A 111 46.75 23.12 18.70
CA THR A 111 46.48 21.74 19.12
C THR A 111 45.53 21.04 18.16
N TYR A 112 45.71 19.72 18.04
CA TYR A 112 44.91 18.85 17.19
C TYR A 112 44.36 17.66 17.97
N THR A 113 43.19 17.18 17.54
CA THR A 113 42.57 15.96 18.06
C THR A 113 42.99 14.76 17.22
N VAL A 114 43.53 13.74 17.89
CA VAL A 114 43.79 12.42 17.30
C VAL A 114 42.80 11.40 17.87
N THR A 115 41.99 10.81 16.99
CA THR A 115 40.92 9.87 17.34
C THR A 115 41.26 8.45 16.89
N PHE A 116 41.29 7.50 17.82
CA PHE A 116 41.51 6.08 17.56
C PHE A 116 40.17 5.34 17.58
N GLN A 117 39.63 4.97 16.41
CA GLN A 117 38.38 4.23 16.27
C GLN A 117 38.60 2.72 16.22
N MET A 118 37.90 1.97 17.09
CA MET A 118 38.02 0.52 17.27
C MET A 118 36.68 -0.20 17.01
N GLY A 119 35.86 0.35 16.11
CA GLY A 119 34.58 -0.24 15.70
C GLY A 119 33.63 -0.46 16.89
N LYS A 120 33.29 -1.73 17.16
CA LYS A 120 32.38 -2.08 18.27
C LYS A 120 32.94 -1.76 19.66
N PHE A 121 34.25 -1.62 19.79
CA PHE A 121 34.93 -1.34 21.07
C PHE A 121 34.99 0.17 21.39
N GLY A 122 34.37 1.01 20.55
CA GLY A 122 34.30 2.46 20.74
C GLY A 122 35.53 3.18 20.16
N MET A 123 35.89 4.30 20.78
CA MET A 123 36.98 5.17 20.35
C MET A 123 37.71 5.75 21.57
N LYS A 124 38.97 6.15 21.37
CA LYS A 124 39.78 6.90 22.35
C LYS A 124 40.34 8.14 21.67
N GLU A 125 40.30 9.28 22.33
CA GLU A 125 40.75 10.57 21.79
C GLU A 125 41.83 11.18 22.67
N TYR A 126 42.74 11.91 22.03
CA TYR A 126 43.71 12.76 22.70
C TYR A 126 43.81 14.10 21.99
N THR A 127 44.16 15.14 22.74
CA THR A 127 44.56 16.44 22.20
C THR A 127 46.07 16.56 22.33
N VAL A 128 46.74 16.94 21.26
CA VAL A 128 48.21 17.06 21.18
C VAL A 128 48.60 18.37 20.51
N GLU A 129 49.80 18.87 20.79
CA GLU A 129 50.37 20.06 20.13
C GLU A 129 50.77 19.75 18.67
N ASP A 130 50.83 20.78 17.81
CA ASP A 130 51.27 20.63 16.41
C ASP A 130 52.65 19.96 16.31
N GLY A 131 52.73 18.91 15.48
CA GLY A 131 53.93 18.12 15.26
C GLY A 131 54.23 17.08 16.36
N ALA A 132 53.46 17.03 17.45
CA ALA A 132 53.67 16.04 18.51
C ALA A 132 53.19 14.63 18.09
N LEU A 133 53.78 13.60 18.68
CA LEU A 133 53.33 12.21 18.53
C LEU A 133 52.11 11.93 19.43
N PRO A 134 51.23 10.97 19.07
CA PRO A 134 50.18 10.51 19.98
C PRO A 134 50.76 9.99 21.31
N PRO A 135 50.17 10.36 22.47
CA PRO A 135 50.74 10.01 23.78
C PRO A 135 50.69 8.50 24.07
N GLU A 136 49.74 7.78 23.48
CA GLU A 136 49.62 6.32 23.57
C GLU A 136 48.80 5.81 22.37
N THR A 137 49.35 4.87 21.60
CA THR A 137 48.59 4.12 20.58
C THR A 137 47.87 2.95 21.26
N PRO A 138 46.53 2.88 21.25
CA PRO A 138 45.79 1.79 21.90
C PRO A 138 46.10 0.43 21.28
N GLN A 139 46.08 -0.63 22.08
CA GLN A 139 46.10 -2.00 21.56
C GLN A 139 44.77 -2.31 20.86
N ILE A 140 44.84 -2.77 19.60
CA ILE A 140 43.65 -3.20 18.85
C ILE A 140 43.11 -4.49 19.49
N PRO A 141 41.83 -4.54 19.93
CA PRO A 141 41.25 -5.75 20.50
C PRO A 141 41.10 -6.86 19.46
N GLU A 142 41.30 -8.12 19.87
CA GLU A 142 41.04 -9.27 19.01
C GLU A 142 39.52 -9.47 18.77
N LEU A 143 39.19 -10.01 17.60
CA LEU A 143 37.83 -10.46 17.26
C LEU A 143 37.87 -11.95 16.91
N PRO A 144 36.90 -12.76 17.37
CA PRO A 144 36.83 -14.16 16.98
C PRO A 144 36.75 -14.31 15.46
N ALA A 145 37.48 -15.31 14.94
CA ALA A 145 37.63 -15.57 13.51
C ALA A 145 38.01 -14.32 12.69
N ALA A 146 38.90 -13.47 13.19
CA ALA A 146 39.46 -12.34 12.45
C ALA A 146 40.92 -12.09 12.81
N GLN A 147 41.73 -11.70 11.82
CA GLN A 147 43.09 -11.24 12.04
C GLN A 147 43.11 -9.73 12.26
N VAL A 148 43.87 -9.22 13.24
CA VAL A 148 44.16 -7.78 13.34
C VAL A 148 45.09 -7.39 12.18
N LEU A 149 44.68 -6.41 11.37
CA LEU A 149 45.50 -5.91 10.25
C LEU A 149 46.38 -4.74 10.65
N GLY A 150 45.92 -3.92 11.60
CA GLY A 150 46.64 -2.73 12.06
C GLY A 150 45.77 -1.48 12.06
N TRP A 151 46.43 -0.33 12.18
CA TRP A 151 45.82 1.00 12.12
C TRP A 151 45.84 1.54 10.69
N PHE A 152 44.76 2.22 10.31
CA PHE A 152 44.59 2.82 8.99
C PHE A 152 44.17 4.28 9.13
N ASP A 153 44.71 5.17 8.30
CA ASP A 153 44.40 6.60 8.33
C ASP A 153 43.06 6.93 7.62
N LYS A 154 42.74 8.23 7.52
CA LYS A 154 41.56 8.74 6.81
C LYS A 154 41.58 8.47 5.29
N ALA A 155 42.76 8.31 4.70
CA ALA A 155 42.92 7.96 3.29
C ALA A 155 42.80 6.45 3.07
N GLY A 156 42.75 5.66 4.15
CA GLY A 156 42.61 4.22 4.13
C GLY A 156 43.92 3.45 3.96
N GLN A 157 45.05 4.14 4.16
CA GLN A 157 46.39 3.59 4.10
C GLN A 157 46.82 3.01 5.47
N MET A 158 47.52 1.88 5.47
CA MET A 158 48.03 1.26 6.71
C MET A 158 49.19 2.08 7.27
N VAL A 159 49.16 2.35 8.58
CA VAL A 159 50.08 3.26 9.26
C VAL A 159 50.46 2.75 10.65
N GLU A 160 51.56 3.28 11.20
CA GLU A 160 51.98 3.09 12.60
C GLU A 160 51.83 4.43 13.35
N PRO A 161 50.68 4.70 14.02
CA PRO A 161 50.39 6.01 14.62
C PRO A 161 51.41 6.50 15.65
N ALA A 162 52.13 5.59 16.32
CA ALA A 162 53.16 5.93 17.28
C ALA A 162 54.37 6.65 16.66
N GLU A 163 54.56 6.57 15.34
CA GLU A 163 55.68 7.18 14.60
C GLU A 163 55.25 8.41 13.78
N LEU A 164 53.96 8.78 13.78
CA LEU A 164 53.42 9.86 12.95
C LEU A 164 53.18 11.15 13.75
N PRO A 165 53.82 12.28 13.40
CA PRO A 165 53.53 13.57 14.02
C PRO A 165 52.16 14.09 13.58
N ILE A 166 51.39 14.62 14.53
CA ILE A 166 50.02 15.10 14.30
C ILE A 166 50.06 16.59 13.93
N THR A 167 49.72 16.90 12.67
CA THR A 167 49.71 18.26 12.10
C THR A 167 48.32 18.71 11.61
N GLU A 168 47.30 17.88 11.85
CA GLU A 168 45.89 18.18 11.62
C GLU A 168 45.02 17.24 12.48
N ASN A 169 43.73 17.56 12.62
CA ASN A 169 42.77 16.63 13.23
C ASN A 169 42.70 15.35 12.40
N THR A 170 42.98 14.20 13.02
CA THR A 170 43.10 12.92 12.30
C THR A 170 42.38 11.78 13.01
N THR A 171 41.97 10.78 12.23
CA THR A 171 41.34 9.56 12.72
C THR A 171 42.12 8.35 12.24
N TYR A 172 42.58 7.53 13.18
CA TYR A 172 43.12 6.21 12.92
C TYR A 172 42.05 5.16 13.21
N THR A 173 41.78 4.29 12.25
CA THR A 173 40.77 3.24 12.32
C THR A 173 41.44 1.87 12.40
N ALA A 174 41.15 1.10 13.44
CA ALA A 174 41.57 -0.29 13.52
C ALA A 174 40.81 -1.13 12.48
N ARG A 175 41.52 -1.93 11.69
CA ARG A 175 40.90 -2.87 10.74
C ARG A 175 41.23 -4.32 11.08
N TRP A 176 40.28 -5.20 10.78
CA TRP A 176 40.41 -6.65 10.90
C TRP A 176 40.19 -7.31 9.53
N GLY A 177 40.92 -8.39 9.28
CA GLY A 177 40.84 -9.20 8.07
C GLY A 177 40.10 -10.50 8.33
N ARG A 178 39.31 -10.92 7.34
CA ARG A 178 38.59 -12.19 7.27
C ARG A 178 38.57 -12.72 5.85
N THR A 179 38.31 -14.02 5.69
CA THR A 179 37.82 -14.56 4.44
C THR A 179 36.42 -15.15 4.65
N ALA A 180 35.51 -14.90 3.70
CA ALA A 180 34.14 -15.38 3.80
C ALA A 180 34.07 -16.91 3.82
N ALA A 181 35.01 -17.61 3.17
CA ALA A 181 35.04 -19.07 3.10
C ALA A 181 35.52 -19.76 4.39
N GLU A 182 36.32 -19.09 5.23
CA GLU A 182 36.73 -19.59 6.56
C GLU A 182 35.68 -19.27 7.63
N PHE A 183 34.94 -18.17 7.48
CA PHE A 183 33.96 -17.71 8.46
C PHE A 183 32.54 -18.24 8.21
N LEU A 184 32.13 -18.31 6.94
CA LEU A 184 30.78 -18.69 6.51
C LEU A 184 30.75 -20.01 5.72
N GLN A 185 29.57 -20.63 5.69
CA GLN A 185 29.31 -21.91 5.06
C GLN A 185 29.17 -21.76 3.53
N THR A 186 30.31 -21.79 2.82
CA THR A 186 30.43 -21.61 1.37
C THR A 186 30.66 -22.91 0.58
N ASP A 187 30.81 -24.05 1.25
CA ASP A 187 31.10 -25.36 0.66
C ASP A 187 29.91 -26.34 0.68
N THR A 188 28.88 -26.09 1.48
CA THR A 188 27.57 -26.76 1.37
C THR A 188 26.47 -25.75 1.05
N HIS A 189 25.50 -26.19 0.23
CA HIS A 189 24.39 -25.35 -0.19
C HIS A 189 23.14 -25.64 0.64
N GLU A 190 23.25 -25.37 1.94
CA GLU A 190 22.12 -25.41 2.87
C GLU A 190 21.23 -24.15 2.72
N ALA A 191 19.94 -24.33 2.96
CA ALA A 191 18.93 -23.28 2.94
C ALA A 191 19.05 -22.35 4.17
N TYR A 192 19.59 -21.15 3.97
CA TYR A 192 19.80 -20.16 5.03
C TYR A 192 18.59 -19.23 5.26
N ILE A 193 17.59 -19.25 4.37
CA ILE A 193 16.35 -18.47 4.52
C ILE A 193 15.11 -19.32 4.25
N LYS A 194 14.02 -19.03 4.96
CA LYS A 194 12.71 -19.68 4.80
C LYS A 194 11.63 -18.64 4.47
N GLY A 195 10.55 -19.12 3.86
CA GLY A 195 9.31 -18.35 3.68
C GLY A 195 8.48 -18.29 4.97
N TYR A 196 7.37 -17.57 4.88
CA TYR A 196 6.36 -17.44 5.92
C TYR A 196 5.42 -18.66 5.93
N ALA A 197 4.77 -18.91 7.07
CA ALA A 197 3.89 -20.07 7.27
C ALA A 197 2.69 -20.15 6.29
N ASN A 198 2.33 -19.04 5.65
CA ASN A 198 1.28 -18.98 4.62
C ASN A 198 1.78 -19.31 3.19
N GLY A 199 3.02 -19.81 3.04
CA GLY A 199 3.61 -20.18 1.75
C GLY A 199 4.14 -19.01 0.91
N THR A 200 4.31 -17.82 1.50
CA THR A 200 4.91 -16.66 0.82
C THR A 200 6.38 -16.47 1.18
N PHE A 201 7.15 -15.79 0.31
CA PHE A 201 8.51 -15.35 0.62
C PHE A 201 8.58 -13.86 0.98
N LYS A 202 7.62 -13.06 0.50
CA LYS A 202 7.56 -11.59 0.55
C LYS A 202 8.83 -10.93 0.00
N PRO A 203 9.19 -11.12 -1.28
CA PRO A 203 10.48 -10.67 -1.84
C PRO A 203 10.69 -9.14 -1.76
N THR A 204 9.60 -8.37 -1.75
CA THR A 204 9.63 -6.90 -1.65
C THR A 204 9.32 -6.37 -0.26
N LYS A 205 9.23 -7.22 0.78
CA LYS A 205 9.14 -6.78 2.18
C LYS A 205 10.53 -6.32 2.64
N ASN A 206 10.58 -5.21 3.36
CA ASN A 206 11.80 -4.72 4.01
C ASN A 206 12.32 -5.74 5.04
N VAL A 207 13.63 -5.92 5.07
CA VAL A 207 14.33 -6.73 6.07
C VAL A 207 14.49 -5.90 7.35
N THR A 208 14.13 -6.44 8.50
CA THR A 208 14.44 -5.81 9.81
C THR A 208 15.89 -6.05 10.22
N ARG A 209 16.45 -5.23 11.11
CA ARG A 209 17.82 -5.44 11.65
C ARG A 209 17.97 -6.81 12.31
N SER A 210 16.92 -7.32 12.96
CA SER A 210 16.85 -8.69 13.49
C SER A 210 16.78 -9.77 12.40
N GLU A 211 15.98 -9.60 11.35
CA GLU A 211 15.97 -10.53 10.20
C GLU A 211 17.35 -10.57 9.51
N ALA A 212 18.03 -9.43 9.36
CA ALA A 212 19.39 -9.38 8.82
C ALA A 212 20.40 -10.14 9.69
N ALA A 213 20.42 -9.89 11.01
CA ALA A 213 21.29 -10.62 11.94
C ALA A 213 21.08 -12.15 11.84
N GLN A 214 19.83 -12.60 11.73
CA GLN A 214 19.51 -14.02 11.55
C GLN A 214 20.05 -14.59 10.24
N LEU A 215 19.99 -13.85 9.13
CA LEU A 215 20.50 -14.34 7.83
C LEU A 215 22.00 -14.59 7.87
N PHE A 216 22.78 -13.70 8.48
CA PHE A 216 24.23 -13.91 8.64
C PHE A 216 24.54 -14.99 9.67
N TYR A 217 23.79 -15.08 10.77
CA TYR A 217 23.93 -16.16 11.76
C TYR A 217 23.67 -17.54 11.16
N ASN A 218 22.64 -17.69 10.31
CA ASN A 218 22.34 -18.95 9.60
C ASN A 218 23.44 -19.37 8.61
N LEU A 219 24.41 -18.51 8.32
CA LEU A 219 25.53 -18.77 7.42
C LEU A 219 26.85 -19.06 8.17
N LEU A 220 26.89 -18.98 9.50
CA LEU A 220 28.09 -19.30 10.27
C LEU A 220 28.47 -20.78 10.15
N ARG A 221 29.76 -21.06 9.94
CA ARG A 221 30.29 -22.44 10.06
C ARG A 221 30.23 -22.98 11.49
N ALA A 222 30.46 -22.10 12.45
CA ALA A 222 30.59 -22.44 13.87
C ALA A 222 29.96 -21.32 14.73
N PRO A 223 28.64 -21.38 14.99
CA PRO A 223 28.04 -20.56 16.05
C PRO A 223 28.67 -20.93 17.40
N SER A 224 29.00 -19.92 18.20
CA SER A 224 29.70 -20.13 19.48
C SER A 224 28.75 -20.64 20.57
N GLY A 225 27.46 -20.30 20.50
CA GLY A 225 26.50 -20.53 21.58
C GLY A 225 26.70 -19.63 22.80
N GLU A 226 27.70 -18.75 22.79
CA GLU A 226 28.03 -17.85 23.91
C GLU A 226 27.39 -16.48 23.73
N SER A 227 26.45 -16.13 24.63
CA SER A 227 25.79 -14.82 24.64
C SER A 227 26.62 -13.77 25.40
N VAL A 228 27.74 -13.32 24.81
CA VAL A 228 28.74 -12.49 25.50
C VAL A 228 28.34 -11.01 25.67
N LEU A 229 27.39 -10.48 24.88
CA LEU A 229 26.86 -9.12 25.02
C LEU A 229 25.36 -9.11 24.72
N GLY A 230 24.55 -8.43 25.54
CA GLY A 230 23.12 -8.24 25.31
C GLY A 230 22.77 -6.75 25.20
N PHE A 231 22.07 -6.35 24.14
CA PHE A 231 21.51 -5.01 24.02
C PHE A 231 20.27 -4.86 24.93
N PRO A 232 20.01 -3.69 25.56
CA PRO A 232 18.90 -3.53 26.50
C PRO A 232 17.51 -3.80 25.90
N ASP A 233 17.36 -3.59 24.59
CA ASP A 233 16.13 -3.81 23.81
C ASP A 233 16.09 -5.19 23.11
N VAL A 234 17.03 -6.09 23.42
CA VAL A 234 17.08 -7.47 22.91
C VAL A 234 16.96 -8.45 24.08
N PRO A 235 15.74 -8.71 24.60
CA PRO A 235 15.51 -9.74 25.60
C PRO A 235 15.93 -11.12 25.10
N ALA A 236 16.55 -11.93 25.97
CA ALA A 236 17.01 -13.29 25.65
C ALA A 236 15.89 -14.25 25.16
N SER A 237 14.62 -13.92 25.39
CA SER A 237 13.45 -14.68 24.90
C SER A 237 13.05 -14.35 23.45
N LYS A 238 13.67 -13.35 22.81
CA LYS A 238 13.42 -13.03 21.39
C LYS A 238 14.10 -14.07 20.50
N TRP A 239 13.41 -14.50 19.44
CA TRP A 239 13.91 -15.49 18.48
C TRP A 239 15.24 -15.10 17.81
N TYR A 240 15.51 -13.79 17.70
CA TYR A 240 16.73 -13.23 17.12
C TYR A 240 17.86 -12.96 18.14
N ALA A 241 17.64 -13.19 19.45
CA ALA A 241 18.58 -12.74 20.48
C ALA A 241 19.99 -13.35 20.31
N GLN A 242 20.08 -14.66 20.09
CA GLN A 242 21.36 -15.33 19.85
C GLN A 242 22.06 -14.79 18.60
N ALA A 243 21.33 -14.69 17.47
CA ALA A 243 21.87 -14.18 16.22
C ALA A 243 22.43 -12.75 16.36
N VAL A 244 21.70 -11.86 17.05
CA VAL A 244 22.15 -10.49 17.31
C VAL A 244 23.39 -10.45 18.20
N ASN A 245 23.40 -11.24 19.28
CA ASN A 245 24.50 -11.25 20.24
C ASN A 245 25.78 -11.84 19.64
N GLU A 246 25.69 -12.94 18.87
CA GLU A 246 26.84 -13.53 18.19
C GLU A 246 27.35 -12.66 17.03
N MET A 247 26.48 -12.10 16.19
CA MET A 247 26.90 -11.15 15.14
C MET A 247 27.57 -9.89 15.71
N SER A 248 27.17 -9.45 16.91
CA SER A 248 27.86 -8.40 17.68
C SER A 248 29.18 -8.88 18.28
N ALA A 249 29.26 -10.12 18.77
CA ALA A 249 30.49 -10.74 19.26
C ALA A 249 31.57 -10.78 18.16
N PHE A 250 31.19 -11.16 16.92
CA PHE A 250 32.06 -11.13 15.74
C PHE A 250 32.28 -9.71 15.15
N GLY A 251 31.59 -8.67 15.62
CA GLY A 251 31.72 -7.30 15.09
C GLY A 251 31.08 -7.07 13.71
N ILE A 252 30.29 -8.03 13.23
CA ILE A 252 29.55 -7.95 11.96
C ILE A 252 28.52 -6.84 12.02
N LEU A 253 27.81 -6.73 13.15
CA LEU A 253 26.86 -5.65 13.45
C LEU A 253 27.27 -4.86 14.71
N GLN A 254 26.59 -3.73 14.91
CA GLN A 254 26.74 -2.86 16.08
C GLN A 254 25.38 -2.24 16.43
N GLY A 255 25.19 -1.90 17.71
CA GLY A 255 24.06 -1.08 18.16
C GLY A 255 24.24 0.41 17.80
N TYR A 256 23.27 1.23 18.21
CA TYR A 256 23.33 2.67 18.12
C TYR A 256 24.10 3.26 19.32
N ALA A 257 24.47 4.54 19.23
CA ALA A 257 25.18 5.26 20.30
C ALA A 257 24.39 5.34 21.63
N ASP A 258 23.07 5.15 21.59
CA ASP A 258 22.20 5.03 22.78
C ASP A 258 22.26 3.63 23.44
N GLY A 259 23.08 2.72 22.93
CA GLY A 259 23.26 1.36 23.44
C GLY A 259 22.21 0.35 22.96
N SER A 260 21.20 0.76 22.19
CA SER A 260 20.15 -0.14 21.68
C SER A 260 20.49 -0.77 20.32
N PHE A 261 19.83 -1.88 19.98
CA PHE A 261 19.96 -2.54 18.68
C PHE A 261 18.90 -2.15 17.66
N LYS A 262 17.69 -1.77 18.12
CA LYS A 262 16.49 -1.43 17.34
C LYS A 262 16.09 -2.52 16.34
N GLY A 263 16.06 -3.77 16.81
CA GLY A 263 15.95 -4.96 15.97
C GLY A 263 14.74 -5.03 15.02
N GLU A 264 13.59 -4.47 15.42
CA GLU A 264 12.36 -4.47 14.61
C GLU A 264 12.37 -3.38 13.50
N TYR A 265 13.34 -2.47 13.48
CA TYR A 265 13.45 -1.43 12.45
C TYR A 265 13.99 -2.00 11.14
N SER A 266 13.54 -1.45 10.00
CA SER A 266 14.08 -1.82 8.68
C SER A 266 15.57 -1.49 8.59
N ILE A 267 16.39 -2.43 8.15
CA ILE A 267 17.83 -2.20 7.90
C ILE A 267 18.01 -1.50 6.55
N THR A 268 18.92 -0.55 6.49
CA THR A 268 19.30 0.13 5.24
C THR A 268 20.19 -0.75 4.36
N ARG A 269 20.23 -0.45 3.05
CA ARG A 269 21.13 -1.10 2.10
C ARG A 269 22.61 -0.92 2.48
N ALA A 270 22.99 0.26 2.99
CA ALA A 270 24.33 0.52 3.48
C ALA A 270 24.70 -0.35 4.70
N GLU A 271 23.84 -0.42 5.72
CA GLU A 271 24.07 -1.26 6.90
C GLU A 271 24.18 -2.75 6.53
N PHE A 272 23.31 -3.25 5.64
CA PHE A 272 23.33 -4.64 5.19
C PHE A 272 24.62 -4.98 4.41
N VAL A 273 25.07 -4.09 3.53
CA VAL A 273 26.35 -4.25 2.81
C VAL A 273 27.55 -4.15 3.75
N LYS A 274 27.52 -3.27 4.77
CA LYS A 274 28.54 -3.24 5.82
C LYS A 274 28.63 -4.58 6.56
N MET A 275 27.50 -5.20 6.88
CA MET A 275 27.48 -6.54 7.50
C MET A 275 28.12 -7.58 6.56
N ALA A 276 27.73 -7.60 5.28
CA ALA A 276 28.31 -8.52 4.29
C ALA A 276 29.83 -8.38 4.15
N VAL A 277 30.33 -7.15 4.02
CA VAL A 277 31.78 -6.89 3.93
C VAL A 277 32.51 -7.17 5.24
N SER A 278 31.85 -7.09 6.40
CA SER A 278 32.47 -7.46 7.70
C SER A 278 32.74 -8.97 7.85
N CYS A 279 32.20 -9.81 6.96
CA CYS A 279 32.48 -11.25 6.85
C CYS A 279 33.72 -11.55 5.97
N ASP A 280 34.34 -10.52 5.38
CA ASP A 280 35.49 -10.60 4.47
C ASP A 280 36.45 -9.44 4.82
N THR A 281 37.51 -9.25 4.05
CA THR A 281 38.45 -8.14 4.22
C THR A 281 38.00 -6.91 3.43
N LEU A 282 37.90 -5.78 4.12
CA LEU A 282 37.62 -4.46 3.55
C LEU A 282 38.72 -4.06 2.54
N GLN A 283 38.33 -3.57 1.38
CA GLN A 283 39.24 -3.06 0.36
C GLN A 283 39.25 -1.53 0.37
N ASP A 284 40.42 -0.97 0.10
CA ASP A 284 40.61 0.47 0.06
C ASP A 284 40.55 0.97 -1.39
N ILE A 285 39.34 1.36 -1.81
CA ILE A 285 38.99 1.71 -3.19
C ILE A 285 37.88 2.75 -3.22
N ALA A 286 37.89 3.59 -4.26
CA ALA A 286 36.88 4.63 -4.45
C ALA A 286 35.48 4.04 -4.73
N CYS A 287 34.45 4.61 -4.10
CA CYS A 287 33.06 4.27 -4.36
C CYS A 287 32.62 4.81 -5.73
N PRO A 288 32.03 3.99 -6.63
CA PRO A 288 31.64 4.43 -7.98
C PRO A 288 30.27 5.12 -8.05
N PHE A 289 29.50 5.14 -6.96
CA PHE A 289 28.10 5.57 -6.97
C PHE A 289 27.96 7.06 -6.61
N ALA A 290 27.31 7.83 -7.49
CA ALA A 290 27.20 9.29 -7.35
C ALA A 290 26.35 9.77 -6.16
N ASP A 291 25.52 8.90 -5.58
CA ASP A 291 24.70 9.18 -4.39
C ASP A 291 25.38 8.75 -3.07
N VAL A 292 26.66 8.38 -3.12
CA VAL A 292 27.47 8.01 -1.96
C VAL A 292 28.68 8.95 -1.88
N SER A 293 28.66 9.89 -0.92
CA SER A 293 29.83 10.75 -0.66
C SER A 293 31.07 9.93 -0.30
N SER A 294 32.26 10.40 -0.71
CA SER A 294 33.55 9.84 -0.27
C SER A 294 33.68 9.78 1.25
N ASP A 295 33.12 10.79 1.92
CA ASP A 295 33.24 10.99 3.37
C ASP A 295 32.15 10.20 4.14
N SER A 296 31.34 9.41 3.43
CA SER A 296 30.34 8.53 4.03
C SER A 296 31.02 7.33 4.68
N TRP A 297 30.65 7.04 5.94
CA TRP A 297 31.03 5.80 6.64
C TRP A 297 30.76 4.53 5.82
N ALA A 298 29.77 4.56 4.92
CA ALA A 298 29.38 3.43 4.10
C ALA A 298 30.22 3.28 2.82
N ALA A 299 30.91 4.33 2.37
CA ALA A 299 31.64 4.37 1.10
C ALA A 299 32.64 3.21 0.90
N PRO A 300 33.56 2.89 1.84
CA PRO A 300 34.53 1.80 1.62
C PRO A 300 33.87 0.42 1.60
N TYR A 301 32.79 0.21 2.37
CA TYR A 301 32.02 -1.03 2.35
C TYR A 301 31.27 -1.21 1.02
N ILE A 302 30.62 -0.15 0.54
CA ILE A 302 29.90 -0.16 -0.74
C ILE A 302 30.89 -0.37 -1.89
N ALA A 303 32.03 0.32 -1.88
CA ALA A 303 33.08 0.12 -2.88
C ALA A 303 33.61 -1.32 -2.89
N THR A 304 33.91 -1.90 -1.72
CA THR A 304 34.37 -3.29 -1.58
C THR A 304 33.34 -4.31 -2.08
N ALA A 305 32.06 -4.13 -1.75
CA ALA A 305 31.02 -5.03 -2.24
C ALA A 305 30.80 -4.90 -3.77
N TYR A 306 31.08 -3.72 -4.34
CA TYR A 306 31.03 -3.50 -5.78
C TYR A 306 32.22 -4.15 -6.50
N SER A 307 33.46 -3.96 -6.02
CA SER A 307 34.65 -4.58 -6.64
C SER A 307 34.61 -6.11 -6.60
N LYS A 308 34.04 -6.69 -5.54
CA LYS A 308 33.78 -8.13 -5.42
C LYS A 308 32.55 -8.61 -6.21
N GLY A 309 31.84 -7.72 -6.90
CA GLY A 309 30.68 -8.05 -7.76
C GLY A 309 29.38 -8.39 -7.01
N TRP A 310 29.35 -8.23 -5.69
CA TRP A 310 28.20 -8.54 -4.82
C TRP A 310 27.04 -7.59 -5.06
N ILE A 311 27.34 -6.33 -5.39
CA ILE A 311 26.36 -5.29 -5.78
C ILE A 311 26.73 -4.67 -7.12
N SER A 312 25.73 -4.13 -7.82
CA SER A 312 25.88 -3.41 -9.11
C SER A 312 25.28 -2.01 -9.11
N GLY A 313 24.58 -1.61 -8.04
CA GLY A 313 23.69 -0.44 -8.04
C GLY A 313 22.39 -0.67 -8.81
N TYR A 314 21.62 0.40 -8.97
CA TYR A 314 20.39 0.46 -9.77
C TYR A 314 20.68 1.00 -11.19
N GLU A 315 19.71 0.83 -12.10
CA GLU A 315 19.81 1.27 -13.51
C GLU A 315 20.04 2.78 -13.70
N ASP A 316 19.73 3.59 -12.69
CA ASP A 316 19.98 5.04 -12.66
C ASP A 316 21.39 5.43 -12.18
N GLY A 317 22.26 4.45 -11.91
CA GLY A 317 23.62 4.66 -11.41
C GLY A 317 23.72 4.91 -9.91
N THR A 318 22.62 4.79 -9.15
CA THR A 318 22.59 4.99 -7.69
C THR A 318 22.76 3.69 -6.90
N PHE A 319 23.26 3.77 -5.67
CA PHE A 319 23.26 2.68 -4.70
C PHE A 319 22.05 2.71 -3.75
N ARG A 320 21.58 3.92 -3.43
CA ARG A 320 20.52 4.29 -2.47
C ARG A 320 20.86 3.82 -1.04
N PRO A 321 21.95 4.33 -0.42
CA PRO A 321 22.49 3.81 0.84
C PRO A 321 21.48 3.79 1.97
N ASN A 322 20.65 4.84 2.09
CA ASN A 322 19.68 5.03 3.17
C ASN A 322 18.31 4.37 2.89
N ALA A 323 18.10 3.76 1.73
CA ALA A 323 16.87 3.03 1.45
C ALA A 323 16.87 1.70 2.22
N ALA A 324 15.71 1.29 2.73
CA ALA A 324 15.53 -0.02 3.34
C ALA A 324 15.76 -1.13 2.30
N ILE A 325 16.52 -2.17 2.65
CA ILE A 325 16.74 -3.32 1.75
C ILE A 325 15.54 -4.27 1.82
N VAL A 326 15.13 -4.82 0.67
CA VAL A 326 14.06 -5.83 0.60
C VAL A 326 14.62 -7.25 0.62
N ARG A 327 13.84 -8.21 1.12
CA ARG A 327 14.24 -9.62 1.31
C ARG A 327 14.84 -10.27 0.06
N GLY A 328 14.32 -9.96 -1.12
CA GLY A 328 14.84 -10.46 -2.39
C GLY A 328 16.20 -9.86 -2.80
N GLU A 329 16.46 -8.59 -2.48
CA GLU A 329 17.78 -7.98 -2.71
C GLU A 329 18.82 -8.54 -1.72
N ALA A 330 18.44 -8.74 -0.46
CA ALA A 330 19.31 -9.31 0.57
C ALA A 330 19.86 -10.69 0.18
N VAL A 331 19.02 -11.61 -0.32
CA VAL A 331 19.47 -12.95 -0.77
C VAL A 331 20.35 -12.90 -2.02
N VAL A 332 20.15 -11.92 -2.91
CA VAL A 332 21.01 -11.73 -4.09
C VAL A 332 22.44 -11.35 -3.66
N ILE A 333 22.55 -10.40 -2.71
CA ILE A 333 23.84 -9.97 -2.16
C ILE A 333 24.51 -11.14 -1.42
N LEU A 334 23.77 -11.86 -0.57
CA LEU A 334 24.31 -12.99 0.19
C LEU A 334 24.76 -14.14 -0.72
N ASN A 335 23.98 -14.53 -1.72
CA ASN A 335 24.39 -15.59 -2.67
C ASN A 335 25.69 -15.20 -3.39
N LYS A 336 25.80 -13.96 -3.87
CA LYS A 336 27.02 -13.46 -4.52
C LYS A 336 28.22 -13.39 -3.56
N MET A 337 28.00 -12.99 -2.31
CA MET A 337 29.02 -12.97 -1.25
C MET A 337 29.56 -14.37 -0.93
N LEU A 338 28.67 -15.36 -0.87
CA LEU A 338 29.00 -16.77 -0.66
C LEU A 338 29.57 -17.45 -1.92
N GLY A 339 29.56 -16.78 -3.07
CA GLY A 339 29.95 -17.34 -4.36
C GLY A 339 28.97 -18.38 -4.93
N ARG A 340 27.70 -18.36 -4.48
CA ARG A 340 26.60 -19.20 -4.97
C ARG A 340 25.98 -18.62 -6.24
N GLN A 341 25.82 -19.44 -7.27
CA GLN A 341 25.16 -19.10 -8.53
C GLN A 341 23.98 -20.03 -8.80
N PRO A 342 22.73 -19.53 -8.95
CA PRO A 342 21.59 -20.39 -9.23
C PRO A 342 21.75 -21.21 -10.51
N ASP A 343 21.30 -22.47 -10.47
CA ASP A 343 21.29 -23.36 -11.64
C ASP A 343 20.61 -22.69 -12.86
N PRO A 344 21.26 -22.64 -14.05
CA PRO A 344 20.67 -22.03 -15.24
C PRO A 344 19.31 -22.63 -15.64
N GLY A 345 19.08 -23.91 -15.33
CA GLY A 345 17.84 -24.66 -15.54
C GLY A 345 16.86 -24.64 -14.34
N ILE A 346 17.02 -23.71 -13.39
CA ILE A 346 16.16 -23.66 -12.17
C ILE A 346 14.70 -23.30 -12.46
N LYS A 347 14.37 -22.80 -13.65
CA LYS A 347 12.99 -22.45 -14.06
C LYS A 347 12.23 -23.67 -14.58
N GLU A 348 12.96 -24.68 -15.02
CA GLU A 348 12.49 -25.94 -15.58
C GLU A 348 12.26 -26.99 -14.47
N LYS A 349 12.94 -26.87 -13.32
CA LYS A 349 12.71 -27.72 -12.14
C LYS A 349 11.35 -27.38 -11.48
N THR A 350 10.45 -28.36 -11.40
CA THR A 350 9.05 -28.15 -10.95
C THR A 350 8.81 -28.47 -9.47
N THR A 351 9.73 -29.18 -8.83
CA THR A 351 9.67 -29.62 -7.42
C THR A 351 10.60 -28.83 -6.49
N VAL A 352 11.20 -27.73 -6.95
CA VAL A 352 11.91 -26.78 -6.05
C VAL A 352 10.96 -26.03 -5.12
N LYS A 353 11.49 -25.44 -4.03
CA LYS A 353 10.70 -24.67 -3.05
C LYS A 353 9.81 -23.63 -3.72
N ASN A 354 8.49 -23.73 -3.46
CA ASN A 354 7.49 -22.98 -4.19
C ASN A 354 6.79 -21.94 -3.29
N PHE A 355 7.20 -20.68 -3.43
CA PHE A 355 6.52 -19.56 -2.79
C PHE A 355 5.44 -18.97 -3.67
N TYR A 356 4.23 -18.81 -3.14
CA TYR A 356 3.02 -18.47 -3.91
C TYR A 356 3.06 -17.07 -4.53
N ASP A 357 3.89 -16.18 -3.98
CA ASP A 357 4.11 -14.79 -4.39
C ASP A 357 5.38 -14.57 -5.26
N VAL A 358 6.23 -15.59 -5.42
CA VAL A 358 7.46 -15.53 -6.23
C VAL A 358 7.28 -16.29 -7.54
N PHE A 359 7.49 -15.62 -8.67
CA PHE A 359 7.17 -16.10 -10.01
C PHE A 359 8.45 -16.19 -10.87
N PRO A 360 8.60 -17.16 -11.79
CA PRO A 360 9.82 -17.31 -12.62
C PRO A 360 10.19 -16.11 -13.53
N SER A 361 9.27 -15.16 -13.70
CA SER A 361 9.49 -13.88 -14.38
C SER A 361 10.12 -12.80 -13.48
N ASN A 362 10.14 -12.98 -12.16
CA ASN A 362 10.86 -12.12 -11.24
C ASN A 362 12.35 -12.44 -11.33
N TRP A 363 13.19 -11.43 -11.55
CA TRP A 363 14.66 -11.60 -11.65
C TRP A 363 15.28 -12.16 -10.36
N MET A 364 14.64 -11.97 -9.20
CA MET A 364 15.07 -12.52 -7.92
C MET A 364 14.68 -14.01 -7.74
N TYR A 365 13.76 -14.56 -8.55
CA TYR A 365 13.32 -15.96 -8.46
C TYR A 365 14.48 -16.98 -8.32
N PRO A 366 15.48 -17.00 -9.22
CA PRO A 366 16.57 -17.97 -9.14
C PRO A 366 17.35 -17.86 -7.81
N HIS A 367 17.68 -16.64 -7.38
CA HIS A 367 18.39 -16.41 -6.10
C HIS A 367 17.55 -16.73 -4.86
N ILE A 368 16.22 -16.59 -4.93
CA ILE A 368 15.32 -16.97 -3.83
C ILE A 368 15.25 -18.49 -3.71
N VAL A 369 15.16 -19.22 -4.82
CA VAL A 369 15.15 -20.69 -4.82
C VAL A 369 16.49 -21.24 -4.33
N GLU A 370 17.60 -20.67 -4.80
CA GLU A 370 18.99 -20.90 -4.34
C GLU A 370 19.16 -20.74 -2.83
N ALA A 371 18.68 -19.62 -2.28
CA ALA A 371 18.82 -19.32 -0.85
C ALA A 371 17.98 -20.21 0.08
N SER A 372 16.91 -20.82 -0.44
CA SER A 372 15.86 -21.48 0.35
C SER A 372 15.71 -22.98 0.13
N THR A 373 16.45 -23.57 -0.81
CA THR A 373 16.42 -25.01 -1.10
C THR A 373 17.78 -25.60 -0.76
N THR A 374 17.83 -26.56 0.16
CA THR A 374 19.07 -27.32 0.42
C THR A 374 19.36 -28.23 -0.77
N HIS A 375 20.57 -28.19 -1.31
CA HIS A 375 20.94 -28.96 -2.50
C HIS A 375 22.43 -29.34 -2.57
N GLU A 376 22.72 -30.36 -3.38
CA GLU A 376 24.05 -30.66 -3.88
C GLU A 376 24.33 -29.79 -5.12
N PHE A 377 25.57 -29.33 -5.29
CA PHE A 377 25.98 -28.55 -6.44
C PHE A 377 27.34 -29.03 -6.96
N THR A 378 27.58 -28.79 -8.25
CA THR A 378 28.91 -28.88 -8.87
C THR A 378 29.14 -27.61 -9.69
N LYS A 379 30.34 -27.04 -9.62
CA LYS A 379 30.69 -25.84 -10.40
C LYS A 379 31.07 -26.25 -11.84
N THR A 380 30.47 -25.61 -12.83
CA THR A 380 30.80 -25.83 -14.25
C THR A 380 32.09 -25.09 -14.64
N GLU A 381 32.64 -25.39 -15.82
CA GLU A 381 33.82 -24.70 -16.34
C GLU A 381 33.57 -23.19 -16.56
N GLU A 382 32.31 -22.78 -16.83
CA GLU A 382 31.94 -21.36 -16.91
C GLU A 382 31.66 -20.70 -15.54
N GLY A 383 31.81 -21.43 -14.43
CA GLY A 383 31.56 -20.92 -13.08
C GLY A 383 30.09 -20.82 -12.67
N ALA A 384 29.17 -21.37 -13.47
CA ALA A 384 27.80 -21.61 -13.07
C ALA A 384 27.71 -22.87 -12.18
N GLU A 385 26.54 -23.16 -11.62
CA GLU A 385 26.30 -24.38 -10.86
C GLU A 385 25.33 -25.31 -11.57
N ALA A 386 25.61 -26.60 -11.51
CA ALA A 386 24.68 -27.66 -11.86
C ALA A 386 24.23 -28.35 -10.56
N TRP A 387 22.93 -28.29 -10.25
CA TRP A 387 22.38 -28.92 -9.05
C TRP A 387 22.26 -30.44 -9.22
N GLY A 388 22.69 -31.17 -8.20
CA GLY A 388 22.49 -32.61 -8.02
C GLY A 388 21.15 -32.92 -7.34
N ALA A 389 21.17 -33.69 -6.24
CA ALA A 389 19.99 -33.87 -5.40
C ALA A 389 19.60 -32.57 -4.67
N TYR A 390 18.30 -32.36 -4.43
CA TYR A 390 17.80 -31.18 -3.71
C TYR A 390 16.54 -31.48 -2.89
N GLU A 391 16.27 -30.66 -1.88
CA GLU A 391 15.12 -30.79 -0.99
C GLU A 391 13.80 -30.42 -1.70
N GLU A 392 13.09 -31.43 -2.21
CA GLU A 392 11.86 -31.22 -2.96
C GLU A 392 10.71 -30.58 -2.13
N ASP A 393 9.86 -29.84 -2.83
CA ASP A 393 8.57 -29.31 -2.39
C ASP A 393 7.45 -30.02 -3.14
N LEU A 394 6.94 -31.08 -2.51
CA LEU A 394 5.83 -31.89 -3.00
C LEU A 394 4.47 -31.43 -2.42
N SER A 395 4.39 -30.21 -1.87
CA SER A 395 3.16 -29.66 -1.30
C SER A 395 2.03 -29.56 -2.33
N LYS A 396 0.81 -29.86 -1.88
CA LYS A 396 -0.42 -29.83 -2.69
C LYS A 396 -1.49 -28.97 -1.99
N PRO A 397 -1.33 -27.64 -1.94
CA PRO A 397 -2.30 -26.76 -1.32
C PRO A 397 -3.63 -26.77 -2.09
N THR A 398 -4.74 -26.56 -1.38
CA THR A 398 -6.06 -26.39 -2.01
C THR A 398 -6.22 -24.96 -2.53
N SER A 399 -6.86 -24.78 -3.69
CA SER A 399 -7.19 -23.44 -4.19
C SER A 399 -8.16 -22.72 -3.26
N GLY A 400 -7.90 -21.45 -2.96
CA GLY A 400 -8.74 -20.69 -2.03
C GLY A 400 -8.21 -19.30 -1.68
N TRP A 401 -9.01 -18.55 -0.92
CA TRP A 401 -8.59 -17.27 -0.36
C TRP A 401 -7.69 -17.47 0.85
N ILE A 402 -6.56 -16.78 0.86
CA ILE A 402 -5.72 -16.62 2.05
C ILE A 402 -5.55 -15.13 2.39
N LYS A 403 -5.14 -14.86 3.63
CA LYS A 403 -4.78 -13.52 4.11
C LYS A 403 -3.29 -13.48 4.46
N ASP A 404 -2.65 -12.32 4.33
CA ASP A 404 -1.41 -12.02 5.03
C ASP A 404 -1.68 -11.42 6.43
N GLU A 405 -0.59 -11.11 7.14
CA GLU A 405 -0.61 -10.53 8.50
C GLU A 405 -1.31 -9.16 8.54
N ASP A 406 -1.30 -8.42 7.42
CA ASP A 406 -1.96 -7.12 7.25
C ASP A 406 -3.45 -7.27 6.84
N GLY A 407 -3.97 -8.51 6.80
CA GLY A 407 -5.34 -8.83 6.42
C GLY A 407 -5.62 -8.76 4.92
N LYS A 408 -4.61 -8.48 4.08
CA LYS A 408 -4.73 -8.37 2.63
C LYS A 408 -5.00 -9.75 2.05
N ARG A 409 -5.99 -9.84 1.15
CA ARG A 409 -6.44 -11.12 0.58
C ARG A 409 -5.68 -11.47 -0.70
N TYR A 410 -5.39 -12.75 -0.89
CA TYR A 410 -4.84 -13.33 -2.12
C TYR A 410 -5.64 -14.58 -2.47
N TYR A 411 -5.82 -14.88 -3.75
CA TYR A 411 -6.40 -16.16 -4.16
C TYR A 411 -5.29 -17.09 -4.66
N LEU A 412 -5.03 -18.14 -3.90
CA LEU A 412 -4.12 -19.22 -4.28
C LEU A 412 -4.82 -20.14 -5.27
N ASP A 413 -4.19 -20.39 -6.42
CA ASP A 413 -4.49 -21.57 -7.22
C ASP A 413 -3.58 -22.72 -6.78
N GLY A 414 -4.18 -23.77 -6.24
CA GLY A 414 -3.49 -24.98 -5.78
C GLY A 414 -2.88 -25.80 -6.91
N THR A 415 -3.34 -25.64 -8.15
CA THR A 415 -2.79 -26.35 -9.32
C THR A 415 -1.42 -25.81 -9.71
N THR A 416 -1.32 -24.49 -9.89
CA THR A 416 -0.04 -23.82 -10.20
C THR A 416 0.81 -23.53 -8.95
N ARG A 417 0.21 -23.60 -7.75
CA ARG A 417 0.78 -23.18 -6.46
C ARG A 417 1.22 -21.71 -6.50
N LYS A 418 0.41 -20.85 -7.11
CA LYS A 418 0.67 -19.40 -7.24
C LYS A 418 -0.56 -18.57 -6.94
N PHE A 419 -0.36 -17.32 -6.53
CA PHE A 419 -1.46 -16.36 -6.47
C PHE A 419 -1.93 -15.98 -7.87
N LEU A 420 -3.25 -15.99 -8.06
CA LEU A 420 -3.84 -15.42 -9.28
C LEU A 420 -3.60 -13.90 -9.33
N ARG A 421 -3.51 -13.35 -10.53
CA ARG A 421 -3.19 -11.95 -10.81
C ARG A 421 -4.16 -11.36 -11.83
N GLY A 422 -4.36 -10.05 -11.82
CA GLY A 422 -5.24 -9.37 -12.76
C GLY A 422 -6.73 -9.64 -12.56
N MET A 423 -7.52 -9.51 -13.63
CA MET A 423 -8.97 -9.76 -13.58
C MET A 423 -9.25 -11.26 -13.65
N GLN A 424 -9.93 -11.80 -12.64
CA GLN A 424 -10.19 -13.23 -12.47
C GLN A 424 -11.67 -13.50 -12.26
N THR A 425 -12.15 -14.69 -12.62
CA THR A 425 -13.53 -15.13 -12.31
C THR A 425 -13.46 -16.34 -11.39
N ILE A 426 -13.74 -16.13 -10.11
CA ILE A 426 -13.66 -17.13 -9.04
C ILE A 426 -15.09 -17.43 -8.61
N GLN A 427 -15.52 -18.70 -8.73
CA GLN A 427 -16.89 -19.14 -8.39
C GLN A 427 -17.99 -18.27 -9.06
N GLY A 428 -17.77 -17.86 -10.31
CA GLY A 428 -18.70 -17.01 -11.09
C GLY A 428 -18.65 -15.51 -10.77
N VAL A 429 -17.93 -15.11 -9.72
CA VAL A 429 -17.77 -13.70 -9.32
C VAL A 429 -16.45 -13.15 -9.88
N LYS A 430 -16.49 -11.92 -10.42
CA LYS A 430 -15.29 -11.25 -10.96
C LYS A 430 -14.54 -10.52 -9.85
N TYR A 431 -13.26 -10.83 -9.71
CA TYR A 431 -12.33 -10.18 -8.80
C TYR A 431 -11.22 -9.50 -9.57
N LEU A 432 -10.85 -8.31 -9.13
CA LEU A 432 -9.62 -7.64 -9.52
C LEU A 432 -8.52 -7.93 -8.51
N LEU A 433 -7.52 -8.69 -8.95
CA LEU A 433 -6.26 -8.90 -8.24
C LEU A 433 -5.17 -8.03 -8.88
N ASP A 434 -4.24 -7.56 -8.06
CA ASP A 434 -3.11 -6.77 -8.50
C ASP A 434 -2.20 -7.56 -9.47
N GLY A 435 -1.61 -6.86 -10.44
CA GLY A 435 -0.83 -7.49 -11.52
C GLY A 435 0.56 -7.97 -11.10
N SER A 436 1.20 -7.29 -10.13
CA SER A 436 2.57 -7.56 -9.70
C SER A 436 2.67 -8.41 -8.43
N THR A 437 1.64 -8.38 -7.58
CA THR A 437 1.58 -9.10 -6.29
C THR A 437 0.49 -10.18 -6.21
N GLY A 438 -0.59 -10.07 -6.99
CA GLY A 438 -1.76 -10.95 -6.87
C GLY A 438 -2.70 -10.61 -5.70
N ALA A 439 -2.42 -9.53 -4.95
CA ALA A 439 -3.26 -9.10 -3.85
C ALA A 439 -4.60 -8.54 -4.34
N ALA A 440 -5.68 -8.79 -3.61
CA ALA A 440 -7.01 -8.29 -3.94
C ALA A 440 -7.05 -6.76 -3.88
N PHE A 441 -7.47 -6.13 -4.97
CA PHE A 441 -7.36 -4.69 -5.15
C PHE A 441 -8.47 -3.94 -4.40
N THR A 442 -8.09 -2.95 -3.59
CA THR A 442 -8.99 -1.97 -2.97
C THR A 442 -8.59 -0.59 -3.44
N GLY A 443 -9.54 0.16 -3.99
CA GLY A 443 -9.27 1.49 -4.57
C GLY A 443 -10.06 1.78 -5.85
N PHE A 444 -9.80 2.94 -6.44
CA PHE A 444 -10.37 3.32 -7.74
C PHE A 444 -9.56 2.77 -8.91
N ARG A 445 -10.25 2.31 -9.96
CA ARG A 445 -9.67 1.97 -11.26
C ARG A 445 -10.50 2.54 -12.41
N SER A 446 -9.84 2.84 -13.52
CA SER A 446 -10.49 3.24 -14.77
C SER A 446 -11.04 2.03 -15.52
N GLU A 447 -12.31 2.07 -15.89
CA GLU A 447 -13.01 1.12 -16.76
C GLU A 447 -13.62 1.89 -17.94
N GLY A 448 -12.88 1.92 -19.05
CA GLY A 448 -13.19 2.81 -20.17
C GLY A 448 -13.20 4.26 -19.71
N LYS A 449 -14.36 4.94 -19.84
CA LYS A 449 -14.54 6.34 -19.42
C LYS A 449 -14.94 6.51 -17.95
N TRP A 450 -15.15 5.43 -17.20
CA TRP A 450 -15.66 5.47 -15.83
C TRP A 450 -14.56 5.19 -14.81
N ARG A 451 -14.66 5.80 -13.64
CA ARG A 451 -13.85 5.45 -12.47
C ARG A 451 -14.70 4.60 -11.53
N ARG A 452 -14.32 3.33 -11.39
CA ARG A 452 -15.01 2.31 -10.58
C ARG A 452 -14.22 2.04 -9.30
N TYR A 453 -14.91 1.81 -8.20
CA TYR A 453 -14.28 1.45 -6.93
C TYR A 453 -14.35 -0.05 -6.70
N TYR A 454 -13.31 -0.56 -6.07
CA TYR A 454 -13.15 -1.96 -5.68
C TYR A 454 -12.83 -2.05 -4.19
N VAL A 455 -13.33 -3.11 -3.54
CA VAL A 455 -12.99 -3.50 -2.17
C VAL A 455 -12.65 -4.99 -2.18
N ASN A 456 -11.45 -5.36 -1.74
CA ASN A 456 -10.98 -6.75 -1.74
C ASN A 456 -11.17 -7.44 -3.10
N GLY A 457 -10.89 -6.72 -4.19
CA GLY A 457 -11.07 -7.16 -5.56
C GLY A 457 -12.51 -7.16 -6.07
N LEU A 458 -13.53 -6.98 -5.22
CA LEU A 458 -14.93 -6.90 -5.63
C LEU A 458 -15.30 -5.49 -6.07
N ILE A 459 -15.85 -5.36 -7.28
CA ILE A 459 -16.38 -4.09 -7.79
C ILE A 459 -17.60 -3.65 -6.95
N GLN A 460 -17.63 -2.38 -6.55
CA GLN A 460 -18.72 -1.80 -5.78
C GLN A 460 -19.71 -1.10 -6.72
N ASP A 461 -21.00 -1.47 -6.64
CA ASP A 461 -22.11 -0.86 -7.41
C ASP A 461 -22.81 0.29 -6.67
N ASP A 462 -22.70 0.35 -5.34
CA ASP A 462 -23.06 1.52 -4.52
C ASP A 462 -21.85 1.87 -3.64
N ILE A 463 -21.31 3.08 -3.80
CA ILE A 463 -20.19 3.61 -3.01
C ILE A 463 -20.62 4.78 -2.12
N SER A 464 -21.92 5.07 -2.05
CA SER A 464 -22.47 6.29 -1.44
C SER A 464 -22.31 6.35 0.09
N SER A 465 -22.10 5.19 0.74
CA SER A 465 -21.85 5.07 2.17
C SER A 465 -20.36 5.01 2.54
N LEU A 466 -19.45 4.90 1.56
CA LEU A 466 -18.03 4.61 1.81
C LEU A 466 -17.18 5.87 2.12
N GLY A 467 -17.77 7.07 2.13
CA GLY A 467 -17.05 8.34 2.37
C GLY A 467 -16.09 8.78 1.26
N LEU A 468 -15.98 8.01 0.17
CA LEU A 468 -14.97 8.18 -0.89
C LEU A 468 -15.18 9.41 -1.78
N VAL A 469 -16.42 9.92 -1.85
CA VAL A 469 -16.82 11.07 -2.67
C VAL A 469 -17.89 11.90 -1.95
N SER A 470 -17.73 13.23 -1.95
CA SER A 470 -18.64 14.18 -1.29
C SER A 470 -19.30 15.19 -2.26
N GLY A 471 -19.13 14.97 -3.57
CA GLY A 471 -19.63 15.82 -4.63
C GLY A 471 -18.61 16.84 -5.16
N PRO A 472 -19.01 17.76 -6.06
CA PRO A 472 -20.37 17.96 -6.57
C PRO A 472 -20.92 16.73 -7.32
N TYR A 473 -22.24 16.60 -7.32
CA TYR A 473 -22.96 15.49 -7.96
C TYR A 473 -23.70 15.93 -9.23
N TYR A 474 -23.93 14.95 -10.11
CA TYR A 474 -24.71 15.03 -11.34
C TYR A 474 -25.68 13.84 -11.40
N ILE A 475 -26.91 14.08 -11.85
CA ILE A 475 -27.96 13.05 -11.92
C ILE A 475 -28.26 12.75 -13.39
N LYS A 476 -28.16 11.48 -13.80
CA LYS A 476 -28.63 11.03 -15.12
C LYS A 476 -29.79 10.07 -15.01
N VAL A 477 -30.93 10.43 -15.58
CA VAL A 477 -32.16 9.64 -15.60
C VAL A 477 -32.33 8.96 -16.95
N TYR A 478 -32.43 7.63 -16.92
CA TYR A 478 -32.68 6.79 -18.09
C TYR A 478 -34.19 6.56 -18.21
N LYS A 479 -34.92 7.53 -18.78
CA LYS A 479 -36.39 7.55 -18.81
C LYS A 479 -37.00 6.26 -19.38
N PRO A 480 -36.51 5.67 -20.50
CA PRO A 480 -37.08 4.42 -21.03
C PRO A 480 -36.95 3.23 -20.07
N SER A 481 -35.86 3.18 -19.31
CA SER A 481 -35.54 2.07 -18.42
C SER A 481 -36.00 2.28 -16.98
N ASN A 482 -36.56 3.45 -16.64
CA ASN A 482 -37.09 3.74 -15.30
C ASN A 482 -36.06 3.49 -14.18
N TYR A 483 -34.89 4.11 -14.33
CA TYR A 483 -33.87 4.22 -13.27
C TYR A 483 -32.99 5.45 -13.50
N LEU A 484 -32.23 5.85 -12.48
CA LEU A 484 -31.21 6.90 -12.59
C LEU A 484 -29.89 6.46 -11.97
N ILE A 485 -28.82 7.18 -12.32
CA ILE A 485 -27.50 7.06 -11.70
C ILE A 485 -27.06 8.42 -11.18
N ILE A 486 -26.56 8.45 -9.95
CA ILE A 486 -25.82 9.59 -9.39
C ILE A 486 -24.34 9.44 -9.79
N TYR A 487 -23.73 10.52 -10.25
CA TYR A 487 -22.31 10.60 -10.55
C TYR A 487 -21.64 11.69 -9.73
N ALA A 488 -20.40 11.48 -9.33
CA ALA A 488 -19.52 12.48 -8.73
C ALA A 488 -18.40 12.87 -9.71
N LYS A 489 -17.78 14.02 -9.46
CA LYS A 489 -16.46 14.33 -10.00
C LYS A 489 -15.38 13.66 -9.15
N GLU A 490 -14.24 13.35 -9.77
CA GLU A 490 -13.02 13.06 -9.04
C GLU A 490 -12.52 14.32 -8.28
N LYS A 491 -11.79 14.14 -7.18
CA LYS A 491 -11.18 15.25 -6.41
C LYS A 491 -10.22 16.02 -7.32
N GLY A 492 -10.52 17.29 -7.60
CA GLY A 492 -9.78 18.13 -8.57
C GLY A 492 -10.15 17.91 -10.05
N GLY A 493 -11.03 16.96 -10.37
CA GLY A 493 -11.48 16.68 -11.73
C GLY A 493 -12.63 17.57 -12.21
N SER A 494 -12.70 17.83 -13.51
CA SER A 494 -13.78 18.61 -14.14
C SER A 494 -15.00 17.75 -14.55
N THR A 495 -14.80 16.45 -14.77
CA THR A 495 -15.78 15.52 -15.38
C THR A 495 -16.50 14.66 -14.34
N PHE A 496 -17.81 14.45 -14.52
CA PHE A 496 -18.61 13.51 -13.73
C PHE A 496 -18.43 12.06 -14.22
N ASN A 497 -17.30 11.44 -13.87
CA ASN A 497 -16.90 10.10 -14.33
C ASN A 497 -16.94 9.01 -13.24
N VAL A 498 -17.31 9.34 -12.00
CA VAL A 498 -17.43 8.37 -10.89
C VAL A 498 -18.91 8.02 -10.68
N PRO A 499 -19.40 6.82 -11.03
CA PRO A 499 -20.75 6.37 -10.69
C PRO A 499 -20.83 6.11 -9.18
N VAL A 500 -21.74 6.79 -8.50
CA VAL A 500 -21.85 6.74 -7.03
C VAL A 500 -22.85 5.66 -6.59
N LYS A 501 -24.05 5.70 -7.17
CA LYS A 501 -25.10 4.68 -6.97
C LYS A 501 -26.18 4.77 -8.05
N ALA A 502 -26.90 3.67 -8.26
CA ALA A 502 -28.10 3.63 -9.09
C ALA A 502 -29.36 3.61 -8.21
N MET A 503 -30.43 4.24 -8.68
CA MET A 503 -31.73 4.29 -8.00
C MET A 503 -32.84 3.83 -8.95
N ARG A 504 -33.73 2.97 -8.47
CA ARG A 504 -34.94 2.53 -9.22
C ARG A 504 -35.99 3.63 -9.12
N VAL A 505 -36.54 4.07 -10.24
CA VAL A 505 -37.51 5.18 -10.27
C VAL A 505 -38.69 4.86 -11.16
N SER A 506 -39.81 5.57 -11.04
CA SER A 506 -40.89 5.55 -12.02
C SER A 506 -41.05 6.91 -12.68
N CYS A 507 -40.73 6.97 -13.97
CA CYS A 507 -41.00 8.11 -14.82
C CYS A 507 -42.45 8.05 -15.34
N GLY A 508 -42.86 9.11 -16.03
CA GLY A 508 -44.12 9.25 -16.73
C GLY A 508 -43.93 9.47 -18.21
N TYR A 509 -44.99 9.27 -19.00
CA TYR A 509 -44.98 9.69 -20.41
C TYR A 509 -44.68 11.19 -20.52
N GLY A 510 -45.31 12.00 -19.67
CA GLY A 510 -45.10 13.45 -19.54
C GLY A 510 -43.83 13.89 -18.80
N THR A 511 -42.93 12.99 -18.37
CA THR A 511 -41.66 13.40 -17.75
C THR A 511 -40.80 14.15 -18.77
N PRO A 512 -40.32 15.37 -18.47
CA PRO A 512 -39.56 16.17 -19.42
C PRO A 512 -38.20 15.51 -19.72
N THR A 513 -37.65 15.79 -20.90
CA THR A 513 -36.36 15.25 -21.36
C THR A 513 -35.46 16.39 -21.82
N GLY A 514 -34.17 16.33 -21.49
CA GLY A 514 -33.23 17.43 -21.69
C GLY A 514 -32.34 17.66 -20.48
N TYR A 515 -31.85 18.89 -20.34
CA TYR A 515 -30.92 19.33 -19.29
C TYR A 515 -31.62 20.29 -18.33
N PHE A 516 -31.44 20.05 -17.03
CA PHE A 516 -32.08 20.78 -15.95
C PHE A 516 -31.10 21.00 -14.78
N ARG A 517 -31.48 21.84 -13.82
CA ARG A 517 -30.78 22.03 -12.54
C ARG A 517 -31.81 22.08 -11.43
N THR A 518 -31.50 21.56 -10.25
CA THR A 518 -32.45 21.46 -9.11
C THR A 518 -32.58 22.78 -8.35
N PRO A 519 -33.63 23.61 -8.55
CA PRO A 519 -33.62 24.98 -8.03
C PRO A 519 -34.15 25.08 -6.59
N THR A 520 -34.97 24.12 -6.15
CA THR A 520 -35.60 24.10 -4.81
C THR A 520 -35.91 22.67 -4.36
N ARG A 521 -36.16 22.51 -3.06
CA ARG A 521 -36.52 21.24 -2.42
C ARG A 521 -37.52 21.46 -1.28
N TYR A 522 -38.39 20.49 -1.04
CA TYR A 522 -39.43 20.52 -0.01
C TYR A 522 -39.42 19.22 0.80
N ARG A 523 -39.43 19.30 2.13
CA ARG A 523 -39.51 18.12 3.00
C ARG A 523 -40.81 17.33 2.76
N TRP A 524 -41.91 18.06 2.54
CA TRP A 524 -43.23 17.58 2.18
C TRP A 524 -43.82 18.48 1.10
N LEU A 525 -44.59 17.91 0.17
CA LEU A 525 -45.36 18.66 -0.81
C LEU A 525 -46.70 17.97 -1.06
N GLN A 526 -47.79 18.73 -1.13
CA GLN A 526 -49.09 18.21 -1.55
C GLN A 526 -49.08 17.99 -3.07
N MET A 527 -49.51 16.82 -3.49
CA MET A 527 -49.48 16.36 -4.88
C MET A 527 -50.90 16.36 -5.48
N ILE A 528 -50.98 16.23 -6.80
CA ILE A 528 -52.26 16.11 -7.52
C ILE A 528 -53.02 14.89 -6.98
N GLY A 529 -54.31 15.07 -6.66
CA GLY A 529 -55.16 14.02 -6.10
C GLY A 529 -55.21 13.97 -4.57
N ASN A 530 -54.86 15.06 -3.88
CA ASN A 530 -54.82 15.17 -2.40
C ASN A 530 -53.86 14.22 -1.67
N THR A 531 -52.92 13.61 -2.41
CA THR A 531 -51.81 12.84 -1.83
C THR A 531 -50.66 13.76 -1.43
N TRP A 532 -49.67 13.22 -0.72
CA TRP A 532 -48.50 13.95 -0.22
C TRP A 532 -47.22 13.19 -0.56
N ALA A 533 -46.14 13.90 -0.91
CA ALA A 533 -44.85 13.28 -1.17
C ALA A 533 -43.76 13.85 -0.27
N GLN A 534 -42.76 13.00 0.05
CA GLN A 534 -41.62 13.31 0.89
C GLN A 534 -40.36 13.58 0.07
N TRP A 535 -39.45 14.37 0.65
CA TRP A 535 -38.08 14.59 0.13
C TRP A 535 -38.07 15.08 -1.33
N CYS A 536 -38.99 15.98 -1.64
CA CYS A 536 -39.21 16.50 -2.98
C CYS A 536 -38.04 17.40 -3.40
N THR A 537 -37.47 17.16 -4.57
CA THR A 537 -36.44 18.02 -5.20
C THR A 537 -36.93 18.40 -6.60
N GLN A 538 -37.14 19.68 -6.86
CA GLN A 538 -37.69 20.14 -8.14
C GLN A 538 -36.67 19.92 -9.28
N ILE A 539 -37.17 19.54 -10.45
CA ILE A 539 -36.40 19.37 -11.69
C ILE A 539 -36.60 20.61 -12.58
N SER A 540 -37.86 20.91 -12.91
CA SER A 540 -38.28 22.08 -13.67
C SER A 540 -39.80 22.20 -13.60
N GLY A 541 -40.34 23.41 -13.47
CA GLY A 541 -41.79 23.64 -13.35
C GLY A 541 -42.43 22.73 -12.30
N ASN A 542 -43.50 22.02 -12.67
CA ASN A 542 -44.23 21.13 -11.77
C ASN A 542 -43.65 19.70 -11.71
N TYR A 543 -42.43 19.45 -12.23
CA TYR A 543 -41.80 18.14 -12.23
C TYR A 543 -40.74 18.03 -11.13
N LEU A 544 -40.81 16.98 -10.31
CA LEU A 544 -39.93 16.77 -9.16
C LEU A 544 -39.39 15.33 -9.14
N PHE A 545 -38.23 15.14 -8.51
CA PHE A 545 -37.88 13.89 -7.84
C PHE A 545 -38.61 13.87 -6.49
N HIS A 546 -39.29 12.79 -6.12
CA HIS A 546 -39.96 12.67 -4.82
C HIS A 546 -40.20 11.21 -4.41
N SER A 547 -40.49 10.96 -3.14
CA SER A 547 -40.92 9.62 -2.69
C SER A 547 -42.20 9.15 -3.39
N VAL A 548 -42.51 7.86 -3.36
CA VAL A 548 -43.88 7.39 -3.63
C VAL A 548 -44.88 8.22 -2.79
N PRO A 549 -46.06 8.57 -3.33
CA PRO A 549 -47.05 9.35 -2.58
C PRO A 549 -47.62 8.58 -1.37
N ASN A 550 -48.05 9.35 -0.39
CA ASN A 550 -48.77 8.93 0.80
C ASN A 550 -50.19 9.51 0.68
N TRP A 551 -51.24 8.84 1.20
CA TRP A 551 -52.60 9.38 1.12
C TRP A 551 -52.79 10.62 2.03
N THR A 552 -52.04 10.68 3.13
CA THR A 552 -52.06 11.74 4.14
C THR A 552 -50.68 12.36 4.34
N HIS A 553 -50.62 13.52 5.00
CA HIS A 553 -49.38 14.18 5.42
C HIS A 553 -48.76 13.45 6.64
N SER A 554 -48.37 12.20 6.43
CA SER A 554 -47.85 11.28 7.44
C SER A 554 -46.93 10.25 6.79
N ASN A 555 -45.76 9.98 7.39
CA ASN A 555 -44.85 8.91 6.95
C ASN A 555 -45.33 7.51 7.37
N MET A 556 -46.44 7.42 8.11
CA MET A 556 -47.11 6.18 8.53
C MET A 556 -48.19 5.72 7.54
N ASP A 557 -48.12 6.24 6.31
CA ASP A 557 -49.07 6.05 5.22
C ASP A 557 -48.30 5.89 3.89
N LEU A 558 -48.86 5.18 2.90
CA LEU A 558 -48.22 4.91 1.61
C LEU A 558 -49.22 4.45 0.53
N GLU A 559 -49.06 4.96 -0.69
CA GLU A 559 -49.69 4.39 -1.88
C GLU A 559 -48.95 3.12 -2.34
N VAL A 560 -49.23 1.99 -1.66
CA VAL A 560 -48.61 0.67 -1.92
C VAL A 560 -48.65 0.26 -3.39
N GLY A 561 -49.77 0.58 -4.07
CA GLY A 561 -49.94 0.32 -5.49
C GLY A 561 -48.83 0.95 -6.31
N GLU A 562 -48.49 2.22 -6.06
CA GLU A 562 -47.41 2.91 -6.75
C GLU A 562 -46.02 2.48 -6.29
N TYR A 563 -45.85 2.12 -5.00
CA TYR A 563 -44.59 1.56 -4.50
C TYR A 563 -44.20 0.27 -5.23
N ASN A 564 -45.15 -0.67 -5.35
CA ASN A 564 -44.95 -1.94 -6.06
C ASN A 564 -44.74 -1.76 -7.57
N HIS A 565 -45.14 -0.61 -8.13
CA HIS A 565 -44.90 -0.25 -9.53
C HIS A 565 -43.70 0.71 -9.72
N LEU A 566 -42.85 0.92 -8.69
CA LEU A 566 -41.54 1.54 -8.89
C LEU A 566 -40.77 0.78 -9.98
N GLY A 567 -40.10 1.51 -10.88
CA GLY A 567 -39.42 0.92 -12.04
C GLY A 567 -40.29 0.74 -13.29
N ASN A 568 -41.57 1.17 -13.28
CA ASN A 568 -42.49 1.14 -14.43
C ASN A 568 -42.90 2.56 -14.86
N THR A 569 -43.20 2.79 -16.14
CA THR A 569 -43.67 4.10 -16.63
C THR A 569 -45.12 4.34 -16.21
N ARG A 570 -45.34 5.12 -15.13
CA ARG A 570 -46.68 5.39 -14.56
C ARG A 570 -46.92 6.78 -13.98
N SER A 571 -45.89 7.59 -13.80
CA SER A 571 -46.07 8.95 -13.26
C SER A 571 -46.81 9.86 -14.25
N ALA A 572 -47.48 10.90 -13.75
CA ALA A 572 -48.03 11.98 -14.58
C ALA A 572 -46.91 12.86 -15.20
N GLY A 573 -45.71 12.85 -14.60
CA GLY A 573 -44.52 13.53 -15.16
C GLY A 573 -43.37 13.70 -14.18
N CYS A 574 -43.63 13.70 -12.88
CA CYS A 574 -42.59 13.61 -11.85
C CYS A 574 -41.81 12.29 -11.93
N ILE A 575 -40.69 12.19 -11.22
CA ILE A 575 -39.89 10.97 -11.07
C ILE A 575 -40.07 10.46 -9.64
N ARG A 576 -40.80 9.35 -9.50
CA ARG A 576 -41.08 8.71 -8.20
C ARG A 576 -39.91 7.80 -7.79
N LEU A 577 -39.47 7.84 -6.54
CA LEU A 577 -38.47 6.95 -5.95
C LEU A 577 -39.01 6.32 -4.66
N ASN A 578 -38.32 5.32 -4.11
CA ASN A 578 -38.52 4.97 -2.69
C ASN A 578 -38.04 6.13 -1.79
N CYS A 579 -38.51 6.16 -0.54
CA CYS A 579 -38.26 7.25 0.38
C CYS A 579 -36.76 7.42 0.72
N ARG A 580 -35.99 6.34 0.82
CA ARG A 580 -34.53 6.38 1.05
C ARG A 580 -33.77 7.08 -0.07
N ASP A 581 -34.07 6.73 -1.32
CA ASP A 581 -33.39 7.29 -2.49
C ASP A 581 -33.82 8.73 -2.77
N ALA A 582 -35.11 9.05 -2.58
CA ALA A 582 -35.60 10.44 -2.61
C ALA A 582 -34.90 11.31 -1.55
N LYS A 583 -34.79 10.80 -0.31
CA LYS A 583 -34.03 11.47 0.76
C LYS A 583 -32.55 11.59 0.43
N TRP A 584 -31.93 10.57 -0.14
CA TRP A 584 -30.51 10.62 -0.50
C TRP A 584 -30.24 11.78 -1.47
N ILE A 585 -31.07 11.95 -2.50
CA ILE A 585 -30.99 13.12 -3.40
C ILE A 585 -31.21 14.42 -2.63
N TYR A 586 -32.27 14.49 -1.81
CA TYR A 586 -32.61 15.69 -1.03
C TYR A 586 -31.47 16.14 -0.10
N ASP A 587 -30.78 15.21 0.56
CA ASP A 587 -29.69 15.50 1.51
C ASP A 587 -28.36 15.81 0.81
N ASN A 588 -27.97 15.00 -0.18
CA ASN A 588 -26.61 15.00 -0.74
C ASN A 588 -26.45 15.86 -1.99
N CYS A 589 -27.50 16.03 -2.80
CA CYS A 589 -27.44 16.87 -4.00
C CYS A 589 -27.72 18.32 -3.63
N LYS A 590 -26.71 19.19 -3.81
CA LYS A 590 -26.86 20.64 -3.58
C LYS A 590 -27.90 21.23 -4.54
N LEU A 591 -28.52 22.34 -4.15
CA LEU A 591 -29.32 23.12 -5.10
C LEU A 591 -28.42 23.59 -6.26
N GLY A 592 -28.97 23.58 -7.47
CA GLY A 592 -28.22 23.76 -8.70
C GLY A 592 -27.55 22.50 -9.25
N THR A 593 -27.67 21.33 -8.60
CA THR A 593 -27.18 20.05 -9.13
C THR A 593 -27.72 19.81 -10.54
N GLU A 594 -26.82 19.44 -11.45
CA GLU A 594 -27.13 19.21 -12.86
C GLU A 594 -27.86 17.88 -13.05
N VAL A 595 -28.89 17.90 -13.90
CA VAL A 595 -29.77 16.76 -14.16
C VAL A 595 -29.94 16.60 -15.68
N THR A 596 -29.63 15.42 -16.21
CA THR A 596 -29.97 15.05 -17.59
C THR A 596 -31.03 13.96 -17.58
N ILE A 597 -32.15 14.19 -18.27
CA ILE A 597 -33.18 13.17 -18.49
C ILE A 597 -33.17 12.79 -19.97
N THR A 598 -32.66 11.60 -20.28
CA THR A 598 -32.53 11.10 -21.66
C THR A 598 -33.73 10.25 -22.06
N SER A 599 -34.24 10.49 -23.27
CA SER A 599 -35.33 9.75 -23.92
C SER A 599 -34.85 8.52 -24.69
N GLN A 600 -33.54 8.38 -24.90
CA GLN A 600 -32.97 7.38 -25.82
C GLN A 600 -32.10 6.33 -25.10
N GLU A 601 -31.30 6.73 -24.11
CA GLU A 601 -30.41 5.78 -23.43
C GLU A 601 -31.20 4.92 -22.43
N THR A 602 -30.92 3.62 -22.47
CA THR A 602 -31.56 2.60 -21.64
C THR A 602 -30.64 2.07 -20.53
N SER A 603 -29.34 2.38 -20.55
CA SER A 603 -28.37 1.84 -19.59
C SER A 603 -27.16 2.75 -19.35
N GLY A 604 -26.46 2.49 -18.26
CA GLY A 604 -25.23 3.14 -17.84
C GLY A 604 -24.27 2.16 -17.15
N PRO A 605 -23.22 2.66 -16.48
CA PRO A 605 -22.21 1.82 -15.82
C PRO A 605 -22.73 1.04 -14.61
N LEU A 606 -23.89 1.41 -14.07
CA LEU A 606 -24.55 0.69 -12.99
C LEU A 606 -25.85 0.07 -13.50
N LYS A 607 -26.12 -1.15 -13.03
CA LYS A 607 -27.36 -1.87 -13.31
C LYS A 607 -28.54 -1.19 -12.62
N LYS A 608 -29.74 -1.32 -13.21
CA LYS A 608 -30.99 -0.92 -12.55
C LYS A 608 -31.20 -1.78 -11.29
N PRO A 609 -31.42 -1.19 -10.10
CA PRO A 609 -31.74 -1.97 -8.91
C PRO A 609 -33.05 -2.74 -9.09
N ALA A 610 -33.11 -3.99 -8.61
CA ALA A 610 -34.30 -4.83 -8.69
C ALA A 610 -35.50 -4.18 -7.98
N GLY A 611 -35.24 -3.51 -6.85
CA GLY A 611 -36.25 -2.88 -5.99
C GLY A 611 -36.93 -3.87 -5.05
N LEU A 612 -37.79 -3.33 -4.19
CA LEU A 612 -38.60 -4.10 -3.24
C LEU A 612 -40.07 -4.07 -3.68
N THR A 613 -40.83 -5.07 -3.22
CA THR A 613 -42.29 -5.12 -3.30
C THR A 613 -42.84 -5.45 -1.92
N ILE A 614 -43.94 -4.82 -1.54
CA ILE A 614 -44.61 -4.98 -0.24
C ILE A 614 -46.07 -5.44 -0.42
N PRO A 615 -46.67 -6.17 0.53
CA PRO A 615 -48.07 -6.54 0.46
C PRO A 615 -49.01 -5.34 0.52
N SER A 616 -50.23 -5.53 0.00
CA SER A 616 -51.29 -4.52 -0.02
C SER A 616 -51.74 -4.01 1.37
N TRP A 617 -51.46 -4.73 2.45
CA TRP A 617 -51.77 -4.32 3.82
C TRP A 617 -50.74 -3.38 4.46
N HIS A 618 -49.53 -3.26 3.87
CA HIS A 618 -48.43 -2.51 4.44
C HIS A 618 -48.67 -1.00 4.28
N THR A 619 -48.60 -0.20 5.34
CA THR A 619 -49.00 1.23 5.25
C THR A 619 -47.85 2.23 5.38
N TRP A 620 -46.58 1.85 5.18
CA TRP A 620 -45.46 2.78 5.28
C TRP A 620 -44.34 2.34 4.34
N ASP A 621 -43.47 3.25 3.91
CA ASP A 621 -42.33 2.88 3.06
C ASP A 621 -41.25 2.21 3.93
N PRO A 622 -40.89 0.93 3.71
CA PRO A 622 -39.92 0.21 4.52
C PRO A 622 -38.50 0.77 4.39
N THR A 623 -38.26 1.61 3.39
CA THR A 623 -36.97 2.29 3.18
C THR A 623 -36.88 3.63 3.90
N ASP A 624 -38.00 4.24 4.31
CA ASP A 624 -38.04 5.56 4.94
C ASP A 624 -37.25 5.59 6.26
N PRO A 625 -36.11 6.29 6.33
CA PRO A 625 -35.28 6.30 7.53
C PRO A 625 -35.96 6.96 8.74
N THR A 626 -37.04 7.72 8.53
CA THR A 626 -37.87 8.28 9.62
C THR A 626 -38.95 7.30 10.12
N ALA A 627 -39.19 6.19 9.41
CA ALA A 627 -40.13 5.13 9.77
C ALA A 627 -39.46 3.75 9.99
N VAL A 628 -38.14 3.60 9.85
CA VAL A 628 -37.38 2.33 10.07
C VAL A 628 -37.68 1.69 11.44
N TRP A 629 -37.94 2.47 12.48
CA TRP A 629 -38.36 1.95 13.80
C TRP A 629 -39.66 1.13 13.73
N LYS A 630 -40.56 1.45 12.77
CA LYS A 630 -41.81 0.73 12.58
C LYS A 630 -41.58 -0.65 12.00
N CYS A 631 -40.65 -0.78 11.06
CA CYS A 631 -40.19 -2.08 10.57
C CYS A 631 -39.65 -2.95 11.71
N LYS A 632 -38.85 -2.37 12.62
CA LYS A 632 -38.36 -3.09 13.82
C LYS A 632 -39.49 -3.48 14.79
N GLN A 633 -40.55 -2.68 14.90
CA GLN A 633 -41.68 -2.94 15.80
C GLN A 633 -42.72 -3.94 15.26
N LYS A 634 -43.00 -3.90 13.94
CA LYS A 634 -44.14 -4.59 13.32
C LYS A 634 -43.74 -5.65 12.30
N GLY A 635 -42.44 -5.80 12.04
CA GLY A 635 -41.94 -6.44 10.84
C GLY A 635 -42.04 -5.49 9.64
N CYS A 636 -40.97 -5.42 8.87
CA CYS A 636 -41.06 -5.22 7.42
C CYS A 636 -40.54 -6.50 6.75
N HIS A 637 -40.81 -6.65 5.47
CA HIS A 637 -40.30 -7.75 4.66
C HIS A 637 -38.77 -7.75 4.59
#